data_AF-A0A838JEK0-F1
#
_entry.id   AF-A0A838JEK0-F1
#
_cell.length_a   1.000
_cell.length_b   1.000
_cell.length_c   1.000
_cell.angle_alpha   90.00
_cell.angle_beta   90.00
_cell.angle_gamma   90.00
#
_symmetry.space_group_name_H-M   'P 1'
#
loop_
_entity.id
_entity.type
_entity.pdbx_description
1 polymer ?
#
loop_
_entity_poly.entity_id
_entity_poly.type
_entity_poly.pdbx_seq_one_letter_code
_entity_poly.pdbx_strand_id
1 'polypeptide(L)'
;METLVPSFKRKSNLSWSQRFFIVTALLAMLFSGTQMFVEQAARAAALAAYGPHKVTPYPGKPNRYQPTKPTASSGPYPGPAPAKMTPVDPATVKPTVHPFKPTMKELVVPLTKKGPTTATGPTVISVPASATGSDGTLEISVPQGAVSATDITTAQQAAGITAAAAVSPLSLVIDQVGGVAGSSSTADGSGIISLGTYTFQVQNAKGQEVATPLRQPLTLTYHIQGKHQPIDFALQPVLFTMGSALPINLPHALAHPSSHKATTATFDATTNTLKAIVPLGSSGGGAFTAASPVGYWGKPNVLQNDLHTGSLTDSIAIDVPAGPGGLTPPMTLNYSSEGSAGNHGAQGTAGWVGQGWTLDPGAISWSEQNIPAPSGTANWIDKWNISDSYGTSGELLPPNVTTATYYDDTPNNPSGVTTWRVNPESHAKVISYQNPTVDCTNFPNSGCAPAGGYTVQPPCFRVWLANGIMEEFGCTTDSRQWYPAGSSNTTNYVSAWKVDLITDPNGNQIHYTYASDTSHNSQNIAYPRDLVLSKVEWDAPSCHNANTACSGASWDPRMQVAFSVGHAVAHVAPGATVCTQTGFLRCDDPVAETSPAMGTPLVINTEVLNDIKVNVRTTGTGAWNVLHQYVLSYAQGAGSTIVEAYTGNTESIAGYLTLNQVQEFGTDGSGTGHLSYPPITFKYSIPSAEYYEDGQYTPSVGAGCGPAWNKGYNGTCVLWYRTYSNEFMSESDNGLGLQQTFTWQNLRTNQHGVYASAPGPDNDPSNPGACTDLQNTSSTGYNVYPCSLADDNGWSHISLKSRTQTVNDPLSSNSSNQVTGTWGYNYGLSALTAKECSDCNYGMYWGNANDGDVLDYYNGQFKGFNFAQVVYPPVTGGTALQNQYFYSTIGWGVWDNTKV
;
A
#
# COMPACT_ATOMS: atom_id res chain seq x y z
N MET A 1 -27.76 -49.10 56.05
CA MET A 1 -29.15 -48.74 56.37
C MET A 1 -30.01 -49.15 55.19
N GLU A 2 -31.20 -49.63 55.51
CA GLU A 2 -32.10 -50.48 54.75
C GLU A 2 -32.67 -49.90 53.43
N THR A 3 -33.18 -50.84 52.61
CA THR A 3 -34.30 -50.71 51.61
C THR A 3 -34.03 -49.89 50.34
N LEU A 4 -34.39 -50.24 49.10
CA LEU A 4 -35.35 -51.18 48.48
C LEU A 4 -34.88 -51.56 47.06
N VAL A 5 -35.14 -52.80 46.62
CA VAL A 5 -35.00 -53.26 45.22
C VAL A 5 -36.33 -53.89 44.78
N PRO A 6 -36.92 -53.53 43.62
CA PRO A 6 -37.89 -54.38 42.96
C PRO A 6 -37.24 -55.16 41.80
N SER A 7 -37.51 -56.46 41.79
CA SER A 7 -37.12 -57.38 40.73
C SER A 7 -37.94 -57.13 39.45
N PHE A 8 -37.28 -57.05 38.30
CA PHE A 8 -37.92 -57.18 36.99
C PHE A 8 -37.29 -58.37 36.24
N LYS A 9 -37.93 -59.54 36.32
CA LYS A 9 -37.72 -60.63 35.36
C LYS A 9 -38.64 -60.40 34.16
N ARG A 10 -38.11 -59.83 33.07
CA ARG A 10 -38.72 -59.94 31.74
C ARG A 10 -37.92 -60.94 30.90
N LYS A 11 -38.55 -62.05 30.51
CA LYS A 11 -38.04 -62.95 29.46
C LYS A 11 -38.12 -62.21 28.13
N SER A 12 -36.98 -61.88 27.52
CA SER A 12 -36.92 -61.33 26.17
C SER A 12 -36.92 -62.47 25.13
N ASN A 13 -37.95 -62.51 24.30
CA ASN A 13 -38.04 -63.38 23.12
C ASN A 13 -37.22 -62.79 21.96
N LEU A 14 -35.91 -62.65 22.16
CA LEU A 14 -34.98 -62.37 21.06
C LEU A 14 -34.67 -63.65 20.31
N SER A 15 -34.90 -63.64 18.99
CA SER A 15 -34.54 -64.74 18.08
C SER A 15 -33.02 -64.99 18.10
N TRP A 16 -32.61 -66.22 17.78
CA TRP A 16 -31.20 -66.61 17.83
C TRP A 16 -30.31 -65.74 16.91
N SER A 17 -30.84 -65.26 15.78
CA SER A 17 -30.14 -64.34 14.87
C SER A 17 -29.89 -62.96 15.50
N GLN A 18 -30.84 -62.43 16.28
CA GLN A 18 -30.68 -61.14 16.97
C GLN A 18 -29.69 -61.23 18.14
N ARG A 19 -29.67 -62.36 18.85
CA ARG A 19 -28.66 -62.61 19.90
C ARG A 19 -27.27 -62.74 19.30
N PHE A 20 -27.14 -63.39 18.15
CA PHE A 20 -25.89 -63.49 17.42
C PHE A 20 -25.40 -62.10 16.97
N PHE A 21 -26.28 -61.28 16.37
CA PHE A 21 -25.94 -59.93 15.91
C PHE A 21 -25.48 -59.01 17.05
N ILE A 22 -26.14 -59.05 18.21
CA ILE A 22 -25.76 -58.24 19.38
C ILE A 22 -24.41 -58.68 19.94
N VAL A 23 -24.14 -59.99 19.98
CA VAL A 23 -22.84 -60.51 20.43
C VAL A 23 -21.74 -60.15 19.44
N THR A 24 -21.98 -60.21 18.13
CA THR A 24 -21.02 -59.80 17.10
C THR A 24 -20.75 -58.29 17.13
N ALA A 25 -21.78 -57.47 17.35
CA ALA A 25 -21.62 -56.02 17.48
C ALA A 25 -20.84 -55.63 18.75
N LEU A 26 -21.07 -56.32 19.87
CA LEU A 26 -20.30 -56.11 21.11
C LEU A 26 -18.84 -56.58 20.97
N LEU A 27 -18.58 -57.68 20.27
CA LEU A 27 -17.22 -58.13 19.96
C LEU A 27 -16.50 -57.19 18.98
N ALA A 28 -17.20 -56.64 17.98
CA ALA A 28 -16.64 -55.64 17.08
C ALA A 28 -16.26 -54.35 17.83
N MET A 29 -17.11 -53.88 18.76
CA MET A 29 -16.80 -52.72 19.62
C MET A 29 -15.62 -52.97 20.57
N LEU A 30 -15.47 -54.19 21.09
CA LEU A 30 -14.33 -54.57 21.91
C LEU A 30 -13.01 -54.62 21.11
N PHE A 31 -13.05 -55.06 19.86
CA PHE A 31 -11.87 -55.07 18.99
C PHE A 31 -11.47 -53.67 18.49
N SER A 32 -12.43 -52.79 18.16
CA SER A 32 -12.14 -51.41 17.75
C SER A 32 -11.62 -50.53 18.91
N GLY A 33 -12.07 -50.79 20.14
CA GLY A 33 -11.52 -50.13 21.33
C GLY A 33 -10.04 -50.45 21.57
N THR A 34 -9.60 -51.69 21.29
CA THR A 34 -8.21 -52.09 21.50
C THR A 34 -7.23 -51.48 20.48
N GLN A 35 -7.64 -51.15 19.25
CA GLN A 35 -6.77 -50.47 18.29
C GLN A 35 -6.54 -48.99 18.64
N MET A 36 -7.55 -48.32 19.20
CA MET A 36 -7.44 -46.93 19.64
C MET A 36 -6.42 -46.75 20.79
N PHE A 37 -6.32 -47.73 21.70
CA PHE A 37 -5.33 -47.70 22.79
C PHE A 37 -3.90 -48.00 22.32
N VAL A 38 -3.73 -48.81 21.28
CA VAL A 38 -2.39 -49.12 20.71
C VAL A 38 -1.84 -47.92 19.93
N GLU A 39 -2.68 -47.17 19.20
CA GLU A 39 -2.26 -45.93 18.52
C GLU A 39 -1.94 -44.79 19.49
N GLN A 40 -2.70 -44.61 20.57
CA GLN A 40 -2.39 -43.59 21.58
C GLN A 40 -1.10 -43.92 22.36
N ALA A 41 -0.84 -45.20 22.66
CA ALA A 41 0.41 -45.62 23.29
C ALA A 41 1.62 -45.43 22.36
N ALA A 42 1.47 -45.67 21.05
CA ALA A 42 2.51 -45.43 20.06
C ALA A 42 2.82 -43.94 19.88
N ARG A 43 1.79 -43.06 19.92
CA ARG A 43 1.98 -41.59 19.88
C ARG A 43 2.65 -41.06 21.16
N ALA A 44 2.30 -41.58 22.33
CA ALA A 44 2.94 -41.19 23.59
C ALA A 44 4.43 -41.61 23.66
N ALA A 45 4.77 -42.79 23.10
CA ALA A 45 6.16 -43.24 22.99
C ALA A 45 6.98 -42.43 21.97
N ALA A 46 6.36 -41.96 20.88
CA ALA A 46 7.00 -41.08 19.89
C ALA A 46 7.27 -39.67 20.43
N LEU A 47 6.37 -39.11 21.26
CA LEU A 47 6.58 -37.84 21.95
C LEU A 47 7.66 -37.91 23.04
N ALA A 48 7.82 -39.06 23.70
CA ALA A 48 8.88 -39.26 24.71
C ALA A 48 10.29 -39.40 24.12
N ALA A 49 10.41 -39.68 22.81
CA ALA A 49 11.70 -39.80 22.11
C ALA A 49 12.29 -38.46 21.65
N TYR A 50 11.50 -37.38 21.64
CA TYR A 50 11.98 -36.01 21.43
C TYR A 50 12.45 -35.41 22.77
N GLY A 51 13.68 -35.73 23.16
CA GLY A 51 14.34 -35.08 24.29
C GLY A 51 14.46 -33.56 24.06
N PRO A 52 14.32 -32.73 25.11
CA PRO A 52 14.41 -31.28 24.98
C PRO A 52 15.80 -30.88 24.47
N HIS A 53 15.84 -30.21 23.30
CA HIS A 53 17.03 -29.51 22.85
C HIS A 53 17.44 -28.48 23.92
N LYS A 54 18.60 -28.71 24.55
CA LYS A 54 19.26 -27.71 25.40
C LYS A 54 19.69 -26.54 24.52
N VAL A 55 18.87 -25.51 24.46
CA VAL A 55 19.28 -24.18 24.02
C VAL A 55 20.16 -23.59 25.12
N THR A 56 21.44 -23.39 24.82
CA THR A 56 22.36 -22.65 25.69
C THR A 56 21.89 -21.19 25.76
N PRO A 57 21.52 -20.66 26.95
CA PRO A 57 21.02 -19.29 27.05
C PRO A 57 22.15 -18.29 26.77
N TYR A 58 21.88 -17.35 25.87
CA TYR A 58 22.64 -16.11 25.70
C TYR A 58 22.62 -15.34 27.05
N PRO A 59 23.74 -14.79 27.55
CA PRO A 59 23.79 -14.10 28.82
C PRO A 59 23.25 -12.67 28.66
N GLY A 60 21.94 -12.54 28.44
CA GLY A 60 21.23 -11.27 28.47
C GLY A 60 20.02 -11.42 29.37
N LYS A 61 20.05 -10.85 30.57
CA LYS A 61 18.86 -10.78 31.43
C LYS A 61 17.85 -9.83 30.79
N PRO A 62 16.60 -10.25 30.51
CA PRO A 62 15.55 -9.34 30.09
C PRO A 62 15.28 -8.30 31.19
N ASN A 63 15.24 -7.03 30.83
CA ASN A 63 14.80 -5.98 31.75
C ASN A 63 13.33 -6.20 32.09
N ARG A 64 13.07 -6.71 33.30
CA ARG A 64 11.71 -6.74 33.87
C ARG A 64 11.33 -5.32 34.28
N TYR A 65 10.33 -4.77 33.62
CA TYR A 65 9.67 -3.52 34.01
C TYR A 65 9.09 -3.68 35.42
N GLN A 66 9.54 -2.85 36.37
CA GLN A 66 9.00 -2.76 37.74
C GLN A 66 8.25 -1.42 37.90
N PRO A 67 6.93 -1.42 38.10
CA PRO A 67 6.10 -0.21 38.05
C PRO A 67 6.22 0.72 39.28
N THR A 68 7.16 0.49 40.20
CA THR A 68 7.24 1.23 41.48
C THR A 68 8.56 1.98 41.73
N LYS A 69 9.47 2.06 40.74
CA LYS A 69 10.68 2.89 40.85
C LYS A 69 10.81 3.83 39.65
N PRO A 70 11.02 5.14 39.86
CA PRO A 70 11.44 6.03 38.78
C PRO A 70 12.86 5.65 38.39
N THR A 71 13.03 4.99 37.25
CA THR A 71 14.34 4.80 36.63
C THR A 71 14.79 6.12 36.02
N ALA A 72 15.86 6.68 36.58
CA ALA A 72 16.62 7.74 35.93
C ALA A 72 17.09 7.25 34.56
N SER A 73 16.70 7.97 33.51
CA SER A 73 17.19 7.79 32.15
C SER A 73 18.72 7.94 32.15
N SER A 74 19.44 6.86 31.86
CA SER A 74 20.77 6.98 31.26
C SER A 74 20.57 7.62 29.89
N GLY A 75 21.23 8.75 29.68
CA GLY A 75 20.90 9.71 28.63
C GLY A 75 20.93 9.20 27.19
N PRO A 76 20.33 9.98 26.27
CA PRO A 76 20.30 9.68 24.86
C PRO A 76 21.71 9.66 24.28
N TYR A 77 22.01 8.64 23.47
CA TYR A 77 23.08 8.73 22.49
C TYR A 77 22.85 9.99 21.62
N PRO A 78 23.82 10.91 21.52
CA PRO A 78 23.67 12.09 20.69
C PRO A 78 23.81 11.68 19.22
N GLY A 79 22.69 11.60 18.50
CA GLY A 79 22.73 11.77 17.05
C GLY A 79 23.18 13.20 16.73
N PRO A 80 24.04 13.44 15.73
CA PRO A 80 24.43 14.80 15.36
C PRO A 80 23.18 15.57 14.93
N ALA A 81 22.95 16.72 15.57
CA ALA A 81 21.86 17.62 15.21
C ALA A 81 21.99 18.05 13.73
N PRO A 82 20.90 18.06 12.94
CA PRO A 82 20.93 18.62 11.60
C PRO A 82 21.35 20.09 11.68
N ALA A 83 22.33 20.47 10.85
CA ALA A 83 22.81 21.84 10.77
C ALA A 83 21.64 22.77 10.42
N LYS A 84 21.46 23.85 11.19
CA LYS A 84 20.47 24.90 10.89
C LYS A 84 20.77 25.49 9.52
N MET A 85 19.96 25.14 8.51
CA MET A 85 19.93 25.85 7.24
C MET A 85 19.12 27.13 7.42
N THR A 86 19.73 28.26 7.11
CA THR A 86 19.01 29.54 6.99
C THR A 86 18.25 29.52 5.66
N PRO A 87 16.93 29.74 5.63
CA PRO A 87 16.18 29.79 4.38
C PRO A 87 16.73 30.87 3.44
N VAL A 88 17.04 30.49 2.20
CA VAL A 88 17.39 31.45 1.14
C VAL A 88 16.10 31.98 0.54
N ASP A 89 15.92 33.29 0.54
CA ASP A 89 14.76 33.98 -0.04
C ASP A 89 14.69 33.78 -1.57
N PRO A 90 13.68 33.06 -2.10
CA PRO A 90 13.54 32.81 -3.53
C PRO A 90 13.37 34.08 -4.38
N ALA A 91 12.94 35.21 -3.77
CA ALA A 91 12.72 36.46 -4.49
C ALA A 91 14.02 37.14 -4.99
N THR A 92 15.19 36.64 -4.57
CA THR A 92 16.49 37.22 -4.93
C THR A 92 17.22 36.51 -6.09
N VAL A 93 16.73 35.34 -6.54
CA VAL A 93 17.38 34.57 -7.61
C VAL A 93 16.75 34.89 -8.97
N LYS A 94 17.27 35.94 -9.64
CA LYS A 94 16.97 36.15 -11.06
C LYS A 94 17.81 35.19 -11.91
N PRO A 95 17.25 34.49 -12.91
CA PRO A 95 18.01 33.68 -13.85
C PRO A 95 18.88 34.63 -14.68
N THR A 96 20.12 34.79 -14.24
CA THR A 96 21.07 35.66 -14.91
C THR A 96 21.85 34.76 -15.84
N VAL A 97 21.50 34.76 -17.13
CA VAL A 97 22.33 34.16 -18.17
C VAL A 97 23.60 35.01 -18.26
N HIS A 98 24.59 34.67 -17.43
CA HIS A 98 25.89 35.31 -17.51
C HIS A 98 26.60 34.74 -18.75
N PRO A 99 27.04 35.60 -19.70
CA PRO A 99 27.92 35.12 -20.76
C PRO A 99 29.15 34.48 -20.10
N PHE A 100 29.44 33.23 -20.48
CA PHE A 100 30.58 32.49 -19.94
C PHE A 100 31.86 33.32 -20.12
N LYS A 101 32.54 33.59 -19.01
CA LYS A 101 33.91 34.13 -18.99
C LYS A 101 34.80 33.04 -18.38
N PRO A 102 35.78 32.51 -19.13
CA PRO A 102 36.76 31.58 -18.56
C PRO A 102 37.38 32.18 -17.31
N THR A 103 37.33 31.44 -16.20
CA THR A 103 37.98 31.84 -14.94
C THR A 103 39.45 31.42 -14.94
N MET A 104 39.74 30.30 -15.60
CA MET A 104 41.08 29.77 -15.80
C MET A 104 41.70 30.34 -17.08
N LYS A 105 42.84 31.02 -16.95
CA LYS A 105 43.75 31.25 -18.08
C LYS A 105 44.39 29.92 -18.52
N GLU A 106 44.74 29.83 -19.80
CA GLU A 106 45.49 28.72 -20.41
C GLU A 106 46.59 28.20 -19.47
N LEU A 107 46.54 26.89 -19.18
CA LEU A 107 47.52 26.20 -18.35
C LEU A 107 48.44 25.37 -19.24
N VAL A 108 49.73 25.72 -19.22
CA VAL A 108 50.75 25.04 -20.03
C VAL A 108 51.63 24.18 -19.11
N VAL A 109 51.56 22.87 -19.28
CA VAL A 109 52.34 21.89 -18.52
C VAL A 109 53.47 21.35 -19.40
N PRO A 110 54.74 21.70 -19.15
CA PRO A 110 55.86 21.19 -19.94
C PRO A 110 56.05 19.69 -19.69
N LEU A 111 55.94 18.88 -20.73
CA LEU A 111 56.08 17.41 -20.68
C LEU A 111 57.54 16.97 -20.76
N THR A 112 58.45 17.88 -21.11
CA THR A 112 59.89 17.62 -21.22
C THR A 112 60.69 18.69 -20.49
N LYS A 113 61.66 18.28 -19.67
CA LYS A 113 62.65 19.20 -19.09
C LYS A 113 63.97 19.08 -19.84
N LYS A 114 64.63 20.22 -20.06
CA LYS A 114 66.00 20.25 -20.57
C LYS A 114 66.93 19.61 -19.52
N GLY A 115 67.35 18.37 -19.76
CA GLY A 115 68.40 17.71 -18.96
C GLY A 115 69.77 18.34 -19.22
N PRO A 116 70.73 18.20 -18.29
CA PRO A 116 72.13 18.55 -18.56
C PRO A 116 72.65 17.69 -19.71
N THR A 117 73.14 18.35 -20.76
CA THR A 117 73.75 17.69 -21.93
C THR A 117 75.08 17.07 -21.52
N THR A 118 75.10 15.76 -21.23
CA THR A 118 76.32 14.96 -21.24
C THR A 118 76.65 14.55 -22.67
N ALA A 119 77.94 14.46 -23.01
CA ALA A 119 78.46 14.28 -24.38
C ALA A 119 78.07 12.95 -25.08
N THR A 120 77.26 12.10 -24.47
CA THR A 120 76.72 10.86 -25.04
C THR A 120 75.20 10.86 -24.98
N GLY A 121 74.57 11.54 -25.94
CA GLY A 121 73.12 11.47 -26.23
C GLY A 121 72.22 12.41 -25.40
N PRO A 122 71.11 12.94 -25.98
CA PRO A 122 70.12 13.67 -25.22
C PRO A 122 69.34 12.71 -24.30
N THR A 123 69.68 12.67 -23.02
CA THR A 123 68.85 12.03 -21.99
C THR A 123 67.63 12.91 -21.74
N VAL A 124 66.53 12.66 -22.46
CA VAL A 124 65.26 13.34 -22.21
C VAL A 124 64.60 12.73 -20.98
N ILE A 125 64.52 13.50 -19.90
CA ILE A 125 63.80 13.11 -18.70
C ILE A 125 62.37 13.62 -18.86
N SER A 126 61.40 12.71 -19.02
CA SER A 126 60.00 13.02 -18.73
C SER A 126 59.93 13.33 -17.24
N VAL A 127 59.65 14.57 -16.86
CA VAL A 127 59.56 14.93 -15.45
C VAL A 127 58.12 14.74 -15.02
N PRO A 128 57.83 14.13 -13.85
CA PRO A 128 56.52 14.26 -13.26
C PRO A 128 56.22 15.75 -13.12
N ALA A 129 55.20 16.22 -13.81
CA ALA A 129 54.83 17.62 -13.84
C ALA A 129 53.45 17.74 -13.22
N SER A 130 53.35 18.49 -12.12
CA SER A 130 52.07 18.98 -11.64
C SER A 130 51.93 20.46 -11.97
N ALA A 131 50.73 20.87 -12.36
CA ALA A 131 50.41 22.27 -12.55
C ALA A 131 48.97 22.51 -12.12
N THR A 132 48.75 23.67 -11.50
CA THR A 132 47.43 24.11 -11.07
C THR A 132 47.01 25.30 -11.91
N GLY A 133 45.75 25.30 -12.34
CA GLY A 133 45.13 26.39 -13.08
C GLY A 133 45.23 27.71 -12.34
N SER A 134 45.21 28.81 -13.09
CA SER A 134 45.37 30.16 -12.53
C SER A 134 44.25 30.60 -11.58
N ASP A 135 43.09 29.93 -11.62
CA ASP A 135 41.98 30.10 -10.69
C ASP A 135 42.06 29.12 -9.49
N GLY A 136 43.05 28.23 -9.48
CA GLY A 136 43.24 27.23 -8.43
C GLY A 136 42.21 26.12 -8.41
N THR A 137 41.37 25.97 -9.44
CA THR A 137 40.27 24.98 -9.46
C THR A 137 40.70 23.66 -10.05
N LEU A 138 41.39 23.64 -11.19
CA LEU A 138 41.87 22.41 -11.82
C LEU A 138 43.38 22.23 -11.57
N GLU A 139 43.77 21.12 -10.96
CA GLU A 139 45.15 20.65 -10.87
C GLU A 139 45.34 19.40 -11.73
N ILE A 140 46.50 19.29 -12.36
CA ILE A 140 46.83 18.19 -13.26
C ILE A 140 48.18 17.64 -12.84
N SER A 141 48.26 16.32 -12.68
CA SER A 141 49.49 15.60 -12.45
C SER A 141 49.77 14.67 -13.64
N VAL A 142 50.89 14.91 -14.30
CA VAL A 142 51.42 14.11 -15.40
C VAL A 142 52.46 13.15 -14.84
N PRO A 143 52.25 11.82 -14.94
CA PRO A 143 53.22 10.86 -14.45
C PRO A 143 54.48 10.81 -15.32
N GLN A 144 55.58 10.35 -14.72
CA GLN A 144 56.79 10.03 -15.47
C GLN A 144 56.48 8.96 -16.54
N GLY A 145 57.00 9.14 -17.76
CA GLY A 145 56.75 8.23 -18.88
C GLY A 145 55.46 8.51 -19.66
N ALA A 146 54.74 9.60 -19.38
CA ALA A 146 53.58 10.01 -20.19
C ALA A 146 53.94 10.31 -21.66
N VAL A 147 55.18 10.73 -21.93
CA VAL A 147 55.76 10.88 -23.27
C VAL A 147 57.10 10.13 -23.36
N SER A 148 57.36 9.50 -24.50
CA SER A 148 58.62 8.80 -24.80
C SER A 148 59.58 9.65 -25.63
N ALA A 149 60.85 9.23 -25.75
CA ALA A 149 61.81 9.88 -26.65
C ALA A 149 61.35 9.85 -28.13
N THR A 150 60.65 8.80 -28.55
CA THR A 150 60.08 8.67 -29.89
C THR A 150 58.99 9.70 -30.14
N ASP A 151 58.09 9.89 -29.17
CA ASP A 151 57.00 10.87 -29.22
C ASP A 151 57.52 12.30 -29.43
N ILE A 152 58.61 12.63 -28.75
CA ILE A 152 59.30 13.92 -28.85
C ILE A 152 59.94 14.08 -30.23
N THR A 153 60.60 13.02 -30.74
CA THR A 153 61.23 13.05 -32.06
C THR A 153 60.19 13.22 -33.17
N THR A 154 59.07 12.50 -33.08
CA THR A 154 57.94 12.63 -34.01
C THR A 154 57.35 14.04 -33.98
N ALA A 155 57.17 14.63 -32.79
CA ALA A 155 56.71 16.00 -32.64
C ALA A 155 57.68 17.04 -33.24
N GLN A 156 58.99 16.83 -33.08
CA GLN A 156 60.03 17.68 -33.68
C GLN A 156 60.03 17.62 -35.21
N GLN A 157 59.86 16.42 -35.77
CA GLN A 157 59.73 16.23 -37.22
C GLN A 157 58.48 16.92 -37.76
N ALA A 158 57.32 16.78 -37.09
CA ALA A 158 56.09 17.46 -37.45
C ALA A 158 56.23 19.00 -37.39
N ALA A 159 57.03 19.51 -36.46
CA ALA A 159 57.34 20.93 -36.34
C ALA A 159 58.36 21.43 -37.39
N GLY A 160 58.94 20.56 -38.23
CA GLY A 160 60.00 20.92 -39.17
C GLY A 160 61.31 21.37 -38.50
N ILE A 161 61.60 20.87 -37.30
CA ILE A 161 62.81 21.20 -36.54
C ILE A 161 63.86 20.11 -36.79
N THR A 162 64.89 20.40 -37.58
CA THR A 162 65.91 19.42 -38.02
C THR A 162 67.21 19.44 -37.20
N ALA A 163 67.34 20.32 -36.20
CA ALA A 163 68.57 20.48 -35.42
C ALA A 163 68.48 19.83 -34.03
N ALA A 164 69.42 18.92 -33.73
CA ALA A 164 69.54 18.18 -32.46
C ALA A 164 69.82 19.05 -31.21
N ALA A 165 70.07 20.35 -31.36
CA ALA A 165 70.50 21.24 -30.28
C ALA A 165 69.36 21.96 -29.54
N ALA A 166 68.11 21.87 -30.03
CA ALA A 166 66.95 22.45 -29.35
C ALA A 166 65.89 21.36 -29.14
N VAL A 167 65.86 20.78 -27.94
CA VAL A 167 64.70 19.99 -27.49
C VAL A 167 63.52 20.97 -27.46
N SER A 168 62.65 20.85 -28.44
CA SER A 168 61.40 21.61 -28.52
C SER A 168 60.49 21.04 -27.44
N PRO A 169 60.12 21.82 -26.40
CA PRO A 169 59.29 21.29 -25.34
C PRO A 169 57.94 20.86 -25.90
N LEU A 170 57.60 19.59 -25.71
CA LEU A 170 56.20 19.18 -25.76
C LEU A 170 55.52 19.77 -24.52
N SER A 171 54.36 20.37 -24.71
CA SER A 171 53.55 20.92 -23.64
C SER A 171 52.14 20.36 -23.73
N LEU A 172 51.56 20.03 -22.59
CA LEU A 172 50.12 19.83 -22.47
C LEU A 172 49.49 21.19 -22.18
N VAL A 173 48.67 21.68 -23.08
CA VAL A 173 47.92 22.93 -22.96
C VAL A 173 46.49 22.59 -22.56
N ILE A 174 46.02 23.22 -21.48
CA ILE A 174 44.67 23.07 -20.98
C ILE A 174 43.96 24.41 -20.96
N ASP A 175 42.82 24.47 -21.65
CA ASP A 175 41.96 25.64 -21.71
C ASP A 175 40.58 25.32 -21.15
N GLN A 176 40.03 26.24 -20.36
CA GLN A 176 38.64 26.16 -19.93
C GLN A 176 37.74 26.79 -20.99
N VAL A 177 36.91 25.96 -21.62
CA VAL A 177 36.01 26.33 -22.72
C VAL A 177 34.54 26.40 -22.28
N GLY A 178 34.24 25.96 -21.05
CA GLY A 178 32.93 26.10 -20.42
C GLY A 178 33.06 26.21 -18.89
N GLY A 179 32.23 27.03 -18.28
CA GLY A 179 32.28 27.32 -16.84
C GLY A 179 31.50 26.33 -16.01
N VAL A 180 31.48 26.56 -14.70
CA VAL A 180 30.52 25.87 -13.82
C VAL A 180 29.11 26.30 -14.26
N ALA A 181 28.29 25.34 -14.67
CA ALA A 181 26.91 25.58 -15.06
C ALA A 181 26.02 24.60 -14.30
N GLY A 182 25.10 25.13 -13.50
CA GLY A 182 23.87 24.42 -13.19
C GLY A 182 22.97 24.49 -14.42
N SER A 183 22.30 23.38 -14.75
CA SER A 183 21.28 23.29 -15.81
C SER A 183 20.47 24.59 -15.92
N SER A 184 20.73 25.39 -16.96
CA SER A 184 20.00 26.64 -17.19
C SER A 184 19.90 27.05 -18.67
N SER A 185 20.14 26.14 -19.63
CA SER A 185 19.94 26.49 -21.05
C SER A 185 19.46 25.39 -21.99
N THR A 186 19.20 24.18 -21.52
CA THR A 186 18.34 23.22 -22.24
C THR A 186 17.24 22.78 -21.27
N ALA A 187 16.00 22.77 -21.74
CA ALA A 187 14.79 22.65 -20.94
C ALA A 187 14.48 21.20 -20.53
N ASP A 188 15.48 20.47 -20.03
CA ASP A 188 15.38 19.05 -19.69
C ASP A 188 15.58 18.74 -18.21
N GLY A 189 15.76 19.75 -17.34
CA GLY A 189 15.65 19.57 -15.88
C GLY A 189 16.58 18.51 -15.27
N SER A 190 17.63 18.10 -15.99
CA SER A 190 18.38 16.87 -15.75
C SER A 190 19.20 16.85 -14.45
N GLY A 191 19.19 17.91 -13.63
CA GLY A 191 19.97 17.97 -12.40
C GLY A 191 21.49 17.86 -12.59
N ILE A 192 21.98 17.88 -13.82
CA ILE A 192 23.41 17.78 -14.13
C ILE A 192 24.08 19.12 -13.78
N ILE A 193 25.02 19.06 -12.83
CA ILE A 193 25.93 20.16 -12.54
C ILE A 193 27.21 19.93 -13.35
N SER A 194 27.51 20.82 -14.29
CA SER A 194 28.84 20.90 -14.89
C SER A 194 29.75 21.72 -13.98
N LEU A 195 30.90 21.18 -13.60
CA LEU A 195 31.95 21.88 -12.83
C LEU A 195 32.97 22.58 -13.74
N GLY A 196 32.80 22.45 -15.06
CA GLY A 196 33.67 23.04 -16.06
C GLY A 196 33.89 22.10 -17.24
N THR A 197 34.09 22.69 -18.41
CA THR A 197 34.51 22.00 -19.63
C THR A 197 35.90 22.49 -20.02
N TYR A 198 36.81 21.56 -20.29
CA TYR A 198 38.21 21.80 -20.56
C TYR A 198 38.64 21.13 -21.86
N THR A 199 39.55 21.76 -22.60
CA THR A 199 40.25 21.12 -23.72
C THR A 199 41.66 20.78 -23.32
N PHE A 200 42.13 19.60 -23.69
CA PHE A 200 43.47 19.09 -23.44
C PHE A 200 44.16 18.92 -24.79
N GLN A 201 45.24 19.66 -25.03
CA GLN A 201 45.98 19.63 -26.28
C GLN A 201 47.46 19.35 -26.03
N VAL A 202 48.04 18.39 -26.73
CA VAL A 202 49.49 18.22 -26.73
C VAL A 202 50.07 19.06 -27.86
N GLN A 203 50.85 20.10 -27.53
CA GLN A 203 51.42 21.03 -28.49
C GLN A 203 52.95 20.93 -28.54
N ASN A 204 53.52 21.20 -29.72
CA ASN A 204 54.96 21.41 -29.90
C ASN A 204 55.35 22.87 -29.60
N ALA A 205 56.65 23.21 -29.63
CA ALA A 205 57.09 24.59 -29.36
C ALA A 205 56.65 25.66 -30.38
N LYS A 206 55.98 25.29 -31.47
CA LYS A 206 55.33 26.23 -32.40
C LYS A 206 53.85 26.47 -32.04
N GLY A 207 53.37 25.89 -30.95
CA GLY A 207 51.94 25.92 -30.57
C GLY A 207 51.06 25.06 -31.46
N GLN A 208 51.66 24.15 -32.26
CA GLN A 208 50.90 23.26 -33.13
C GLN A 208 50.56 21.99 -32.37
N GLU A 209 49.30 21.58 -32.45
CA GLU A 209 48.83 20.32 -31.90
C GLU A 209 49.56 19.14 -32.55
N VAL A 210 49.94 18.15 -31.74
CA VAL A 210 50.59 16.92 -32.18
C VAL A 210 49.70 15.75 -31.79
N ALA A 211 49.37 14.89 -32.76
CA ALA A 211 48.58 13.68 -32.55
C ALA A 211 49.38 12.56 -31.86
N THR A 212 49.98 12.86 -30.71
CA THR A 212 50.78 11.91 -29.94
C THR A 212 50.03 11.52 -28.68
N PRO A 213 49.71 10.21 -28.47
CA PRO A 213 49.03 9.76 -27.25
C PRO A 213 49.89 10.00 -26.02
N LEU A 214 49.26 10.34 -24.89
CA LEU A 214 49.91 10.20 -23.60
C LEU A 214 49.89 8.70 -23.24
N ARG A 215 51.08 8.13 -23.03
CA ARG A 215 51.26 6.68 -22.79
C ARG A 215 50.85 6.23 -21.40
N GLN A 216 50.68 7.19 -20.49
CA GLN A 216 50.28 6.98 -19.11
C GLN A 216 49.09 7.91 -18.80
N PRO A 217 48.13 7.47 -17.97
CA PRO A 217 46.98 8.27 -17.64
C PRO A 217 47.37 9.49 -16.79
N LEU A 218 46.69 10.61 -17.03
CA LEU A 218 46.82 11.80 -16.20
C LEU A 218 45.99 11.66 -14.92
N THR A 219 46.41 12.30 -13.84
CA THR A 219 45.54 12.52 -12.69
C THR A 219 45.03 13.95 -12.73
N LEU A 220 43.72 14.12 -12.82
CA LEU A 220 43.05 15.42 -12.70
C LEU A 220 42.50 15.54 -11.28
N THR A 221 42.81 16.64 -10.62
CA THR A 221 42.33 16.98 -9.27
C THR A 221 41.57 18.29 -9.36
N TYR A 222 40.25 18.26 -9.17
CA TYR A 222 39.42 19.45 -9.12
C TYR A 222 39.22 19.89 -7.66
N HIS A 223 39.67 21.08 -7.32
CA HIS A 223 39.59 21.70 -6.00
C HIS A 223 38.26 22.45 -5.84
N ILE A 224 37.43 21.98 -4.92
CA ILE A 224 36.12 22.58 -4.64
C ILE A 224 36.30 23.79 -3.71
N GLN A 225 36.54 24.96 -4.30
CA GLN A 225 36.74 26.21 -3.55
C GLN A 225 35.41 26.78 -3.01
N GLY A 226 35.45 27.47 -1.86
CA GLY A 226 34.31 27.81 -0.98
C GLY A 226 33.11 28.62 -1.52
N LYS A 227 33.06 28.93 -2.83
CA LYS A 227 31.84 29.43 -3.51
C LYS A 227 31.13 28.35 -4.35
N HIS A 228 31.77 27.20 -4.54
CA HIS A 228 31.32 26.05 -5.30
C HIS A 228 31.16 24.82 -4.39
N GLN A 229 30.85 25.00 -3.11
CA GLN A 229 30.42 23.91 -2.24
C GLN A 229 28.91 23.71 -2.47
N PRO A 230 28.45 22.94 -3.48
CA PRO A 230 27.07 22.50 -3.44
C PRO A 230 26.93 21.63 -2.21
N ILE A 231 25.82 21.88 -1.53
CA ILE A 231 25.36 21.12 -0.39
C ILE A 231 25.14 19.71 -0.93
N ASP A 232 26.02 18.79 -0.52
CA ASP A 232 25.85 17.34 -0.62
C ASP A 232 26.32 16.60 -1.90
N PHE A 233 27.62 16.67 -2.24
CA PHE A 233 28.25 15.69 -3.15
C PHE A 233 28.37 14.27 -2.54
N ALA A 234 28.11 14.09 -1.24
CA ALA A 234 28.38 12.84 -0.55
C ALA A 234 27.51 11.66 -1.02
N LEU A 235 26.45 11.93 -1.79
CA LEU A 235 25.47 10.93 -2.24
C LEU A 235 25.51 10.64 -3.75
N GLN A 236 26.34 11.31 -4.56
CA GLN A 236 26.34 11.16 -6.03
C GLN A 236 27.76 10.96 -6.60
N PRO A 237 27.99 10.00 -7.52
CA PRO A 237 29.26 9.90 -8.22
C PRO A 237 29.42 11.08 -9.20
N VAL A 238 30.54 11.81 -9.10
CA VAL A 238 30.94 12.78 -10.12
C VAL A 238 31.69 12.04 -11.23
N LEU A 239 31.34 12.32 -12.47
CA LEU A 239 31.97 11.71 -13.65
C LEU A 239 32.83 12.75 -14.38
N PHE A 240 34.00 12.33 -14.83
CA PHE A 240 34.75 13.03 -15.87
C PHE A 240 34.44 12.39 -17.22
N THR A 241 33.82 13.14 -18.13
CA THR A 241 33.45 12.66 -19.47
C THR A 241 34.42 13.21 -20.51
N MET A 242 35.05 12.33 -21.30
CA MET A 242 35.90 12.72 -22.44
C MET A 242 35.19 12.56 -23.77
N GLY A 243 35.50 13.46 -24.71
CA GLY A 243 35.03 13.44 -26.08
C GLY A 243 33.62 14.00 -26.28
N SER A 244 33.03 14.64 -25.27
CA SER A 244 31.72 15.30 -25.41
C SER A 244 31.75 16.42 -26.45
N ALA A 245 30.60 16.64 -27.11
CA ALA A 245 30.44 17.79 -28.00
C ALA A 245 30.67 19.07 -27.19
N LEU A 246 31.61 19.90 -27.64
CA LEU A 246 31.90 21.16 -26.97
C LEU A 246 30.73 22.13 -27.19
N PRO A 247 30.30 22.88 -26.15
CA PRO A 247 29.18 23.82 -26.26
C PRO A 247 29.48 25.06 -27.11
N ILE A 248 30.71 25.18 -27.64
CA ILE A 248 31.16 26.28 -28.48
C ILE A 248 31.90 25.76 -29.71
N ASN A 249 31.72 26.42 -30.85
CA ASN A 249 32.56 26.21 -32.03
C ASN A 249 33.97 26.74 -31.73
N LEU A 250 34.95 25.85 -31.63
CA LEU A 250 36.34 26.26 -31.51
C LEU A 250 36.86 26.82 -32.85
N PRO A 251 37.78 27.80 -32.81
CA PRO A 251 38.40 28.37 -34.02
C PRO A 251 39.28 27.39 -34.82
N HIS A 252 39.51 26.18 -34.30
CA HIS A 252 40.24 25.10 -34.97
C HIS A 252 39.52 23.76 -34.78
N ALA A 253 39.47 22.92 -35.83
CA ALA A 253 38.90 21.59 -35.75
C ALA A 253 39.82 20.67 -34.92
N LEU A 254 39.37 20.25 -33.73
CA LEU A 254 40.06 19.22 -32.96
C LEU A 254 39.87 17.86 -33.64
N ALA A 255 40.93 17.06 -33.71
CA ALA A 255 40.84 15.66 -34.10
C ALA A 255 40.17 14.85 -32.96
N HIS A 256 38.84 14.86 -32.91
CA HIS A 256 38.09 14.19 -31.85
C HIS A 256 38.16 12.66 -31.97
N PRO A 257 38.55 11.92 -30.92
CA PRO A 257 38.30 10.48 -30.87
C PRO A 257 36.79 10.21 -30.78
N SER A 258 36.28 9.34 -31.65
CA SER A 258 34.84 9.02 -31.82
C SER A 258 34.22 8.17 -30.70
N SER A 259 34.94 7.92 -29.59
CA SER A 259 34.42 7.13 -28.47
C SER A 259 34.38 7.97 -27.20
N HIS A 260 33.17 8.32 -26.75
CA HIS A 260 32.96 8.88 -25.42
C HIS A 260 33.41 7.88 -24.35
N LYS A 261 34.29 8.31 -23.43
CA LYS A 261 34.66 7.51 -22.25
C LYS A 261 34.42 8.33 -20.99
N ALA A 262 33.52 7.85 -20.14
CA ALA A 262 33.31 8.39 -18.80
C ALA A 262 34.26 7.70 -17.80
N THR A 263 34.84 8.46 -16.89
CA THR A 263 35.68 7.97 -15.80
C THR A 263 35.14 8.52 -14.48
N THR A 264 34.96 7.67 -13.47
CA THR A 264 34.51 8.10 -12.15
C THR A 264 35.58 8.95 -11.46
N ALA A 265 35.16 10.08 -10.90
CA ALA A 265 36.00 10.90 -10.02
C ALA A 265 35.72 10.53 -8.55
N THR A 266 36.78 10.36 -7.76
CA THR A 266 36.69 10.08 -6.32
C THR A 266 36.72 11.38 -5.54
N PHE A 267 35.71 11.63 -4.70
CA PHE A 267 35.68 12.77 -3.80
C PHE A 267 36.49 12.48 -2.52
N ASP A 268 37.43 13.37 -2.21
CA ASP A 268 38.19 13.38 -0.95
C ASP A 268 37.70 14.58 -0.12
N ALA A 269 36.84 14.29 0.85
CA ALA A 269 36.24 15.29 1.74
C ALA A 269 37.27 15.99 2.63
N THR A 270 38.44 15.36 2.90
CA THR A 270 39.48 15.96 3.75
C THR A 270 40.18 17.10 3.02
N THR A 271 40.40 16.91 1.71
CA THR A 271 41.05 17.92 0.86
C THR A 271 40.06 18.75 0.04
N ASN A 272 38.76 18.42 0.09
CA ASN A 272 37.72 18.97 -0.77
C ASN A 272 38.10 18.88 -2.26
N THR A 273 38.60 17.72 -2.69
CA THR A 273 39.03 17.50 -4.08
C THR A 273 38.31 16.35 -4.75
N LEU A 274 38.07 16.46 -6.06
CA LEU A 274 37.61 15.37 -6.92
C LEU A 274 38.79 14.88 -7.76
N LYS A 275 39.13 13.60 -7.67
CA LYS A 275 40.27 13.00 -8.37
C LYS A 275 39.81 12.03 -9.45
N ALA A 276 40.19 12.26 -10.70
CA ALA A 276 39.92 11.37 -11.83
C ALA A 276 41.24 10.93 -12.51
N ILE A 277 41.35 9.64 -12.87
CA ILE A 277 42.51 9.09 -13.58
C ILE A 277 42.14 8.89 -15.05
N VAL A 278 42.67 9.74 -15.92
CA VAL A 278 42.18 9.91 -17.29
C VAL A 278 43.21 9.39 -18.31
N PRO A 279 42.89 8.34 -19.08
CA PRO A 279 43.75 7.86 -20.16
C PRO A 279 43.58 8.73 -21.42
N LEU A 280 44.41 9.76 -21.60
CA LEU A 280 44.38 10.61 -22.79
C LEU A 280 45.12 9.95 -23.97
N GLY A 281 44.36 9.29 -24.85
CA GLY A 281 44.89 8.69 -26.08
C GLY A 281 45.26 9.70 -27.19
N SER A 282 44.81 10.95 -27.11
CA SER A 282 45.15 12.07 -28.01
C SER A 282 44.63 13.37 -27.38
N SER A 283 44.83 14.52 -28.02
CA SER A 283 44.11 15.74 -27.65
C SER A 283 42.59 15.53 -27.70
N GLY A 284 41.85 16.24 -26.86
CA GLY A 284 40.39 16.14 -26.79
C GLY A 284 39.76 17.10 -25.79
N GLY A 285 38.43 17.22 -25.85
CA GLY A 285 37.64 17.92 -24.83
C GLY A 285 37.19 16.98 -23.71
N GLY A 286 37.11 17.48 -22.48
CA GLY A 286 36.53 16.75 -21.35
C GLY A 286 35.81 17.66 -20.37
N ALA A 287 34.80 17.15 -19.68
CA ALA A 287 34.02 17.90 -18.71
C ALA A 287 33.91 17.14 -17.39
N PHE A 288 33.97 17.86 -16.27
CA PHE A 288 33.52 17.34 -14.97
C PHE A 288 32.02 17.58 -14.87
N THR A 289 31.25 16.51 -14.85
CA THR A 289 29.80 16.54 -14.72
C THR A 289 29.42 15.69 -13.54
N ALA A 290 28.59 16.19 -12.63
CA ALA A 290 27.84 15.29 -11.78
C ALA A 290 27.11 14.30 -12.71
N ALA A 291 27.11 13.00 -12.38
CA ALA A 291 26.10 12.15 -12.99
C ALA A 291 24.76 12.87 -12.77
N SER A 292 23.89 12.91 -13.79
CA SER A 292 22.47 13.22 -13.55
C SER A 292 22.12 12.46 -12.28
N PRO A 293 21.47 13.08 -11.28
CA PRO A 293 20.63 12.26 -10.42
C PRO A 293 19.81 11.48 -11.44
N VAL A 294 20.06 10.18 -11.60
CA VAL A 294 19.01 9.30 -12.07
C VAL A 294 17.92 9.68 -11.10
N GLY A 295 16.85 10.32 -11.60
CA GLY A 295 15.73 10.68 -10.74
C GLY A 295 15.49 9.43 -9.93
N TYR A 296 15.84 9.48 -8.64
CA TYR A 296 15.62 8.35 -7.77
C TYR A 296 14.16 8.54 -7.43
N TRP A 297 13.32 8.30 -8.45
CA TRP A 297 11.91 8.16 -8.31
C TRP A 297 11.77 7.15 -7.17
N GLY A 298 10.99 7.52 -6.15
CA GLY A 298 10.95 6.81 -4.88
C GLY A 298 10.92 5.30 -5.08
N LYS A 299 11.39 4.56 -4.07
CA LYS A 299 11.47 3.09 -4.12
C LYS A 299 10.20 2.54 -4.81
N PRO A 300 10.33 1.67 -5.83
CA PRO A 300 9.17 1.11 -6.51
C PRO A 300 8.18 0.62 -5.47
N ASN A 301 6.97 1.16 -5.50
CA ASN A 301 5.93 0.75 -4.58
C ASN A 301 5.43 -0.62 -5.02
N VAL A 302 5.92 -1.65 -4.36
CA VAL A 302 5.62 -3.04 -4.71
C VAL A 302 4.36 -3.42 -3.97
N LEU A 303 3.28 -3.66 -4.72
CA LEU A 303 2.03 -4.19 -4.17
C LEU A 303 2.30 -5.47 -3.37
N GLN A 304 1.76 -5.55 -2.16
CA GLN A 304 2.03 -6.62 -1.20
C GLN A 304 0.89 -7.65 -1.21
N ASN A 305 1.23 -8.90 -0.91
CA ASN A 305 0.23 -9.93 -0.66
C ASN A 305 0.10 -10.12 0.85
N ASP A 306 -1.08 -9.91 1.41
CA ASP A 306 -1.39 -10.40 2.75
C ASP A 306 -1.61 -11.91 2.66
N LEU A 307 -0.60 -12.66 3.07
CA LEU A 307 -0.59 -14.11 2.99
C LEU A 307 -1.64 -14.78 3.87
N HIS A 308 -2.19 -14.09 4.87
CA HIS A 308 -3.24 -14.62 5.72
C HIS A 308 -4.61 -14.62 5.02
N THR A 309 -4.92 -13.55 4.31
CA THR A 309 -6.20 -13.36 3.60
C THR A 309 -6.12 -13.72 2.12
N GLY A 310 -4.90 -13.79 1.57
CA GLY A 310 -4.65 -13.92 0.14
C GLY A 310 -4.93 -12.64 -0.64
N SER A 311 -5.00 -11.50 0.05
CA SER A 311 -5.36 -10.21 -0.56
C SER A 311 -4.16 -9.45 -1.10
N LEU A 312 -4.40 -8.69 -2.17
CA LEU A 312 -3.44 -7.73 -2.70
C LEU A 312 -3.68 -6.37 -2.03
N THR A 313 -2.62 -5.79 -1.47
CA THR A 313 -2.65 -4.46 -0.87
C THR A 313 -1.68 -3.51 -1.55
N ASP A 314 -2.09 -2.24 -1.65
CA ASP A 314 -1.26 -1.13 -2.13
C ASP A 314 -1.56 0.13 -1.31
N SER A 315 -0.66 1.12 -1.37
CA SER A 315 -0.87 2.41 -0.73
C SER A 315 -0.22 3.53 -1.54
N ILE A 316 -0.97 4.58 -1.88
CA ILE A 316 -0.44 5.82 -2.46
C ILE A 316 -0.55 6.92 -1.42
N ALA A 317 0.58 7.35 -0.90
CA ALA A 317 0.63 8.48 0.02
C ALA A 317 0.29 9.78 -0.72
N ILE A 318 -0.57 10.60 -0.11
CA ILE A 318 -0.80 11.97 -0.54
C ILE A 318 0.27 12.84 0.14
N ASP A 319 1.14 13.49 -0.65
CA ASP A 319 2.22 14.28 -0.10
C ASP A 319 1.66 15.56 0.55
N VAL A 320 1.83 15.67 1.87
CA VAL A 320 1.32 16.76 2.67
C VAL A 320 2.45 17.42 3.46
N PRO A 321 2.52 18.76 3.49
CA PRO A 321 3.55 19.44 4.25
C PRO A 321 3.41 19.21 5.77
N ALA A 322 4.56 19.10 6.44
CA ALA A 322 4.62 18.96 7.89
C ALA A 322 4.12 20.21 8.62
N GLY A 323 3.15 20.04 9.52
CA GLY A 323 2.72 21.08 10.44
C GLY A 323 3.68 21.28 11.63
N PRO A 324 3.35 22.18 12.57
CA PRO A 324 4.10 22.39 13.79
C PRO A 324 4.24 21.10 14.59
N GLY A 325 5.43 20.90 15.19
CA GLY A 325 5.72 19.66 15.93
C GLY A 325 5.84 18.41 15.04
N GLY A 326 5.75 18.54 13.72
CA GLY A 326 5.74 17.42 12.77
C GLY A 326 4.38 16.74 12.63
N LEU A 327 3.31 17.32 13.19
CA LEU A 327 1.96 16.78 13.03
C LEU A 327 1.49 16.95 11.58
N THR A 328 1.19 15.84 10.92
CA THR A 328 0.66 15.76 9.56
C THR A 328 -0.60 14.91 9.54
N PRO A 329 -1.61 15.25 8.72
CA PRO A 329 -2.74 14.37 8.51
C PRO A 329 -2.29 13.07 7.84
N PRO A 330 -2.65 11.90 8.37
CA PRO A 330 -2.37 10.63 7.72
C PRO A 330 -3.28 10.47 6.49
N MET A 331 -2.77 10.83 5.31
CA MET A 331 -3.53 10.81 4.06
C MET A 331 -2.92 9.80 3.09
N THR A 332 -3.58 8.65 2.93
CA THR A 332 -3.11 7.57 2.06
C THR A 332 -4.29 6.94 1.35
N LEU A 333 -4.21 6.81 0.02
CA LEU A 333 -5.10 5.96 -0.76
C LEU A 333 -4.67 4.51 -0.54
N ASN A 334 -5.47 3.70 0.14
CA ASN A 334 -5.15 2.30 0.39
C ASN A 334 -6.00 1.41 -0.52
N TYR A 335 -5.33 0.55 -1.29
CA TYR A 335 -5.99 -0.54 -2.00
C TYR A 335 -5.93 -1.81 -1.15
N SER A 336 -7.04 -2.52 -1.08
CA SER A 336 -7.12 -3.91 -0.61
C SER A 336 -8.13 -4.66 -1.45
N SER A 337 -7.73 -5.80 -2.03
CA SER A 337 -8.68 -6.65 -2.75
C SER A 337 -9.75 -7.27 -1.85
N GLU A 338 -9.57 -7.26 -0.52
CA GLU A 338 -10.63 -7.64 0.44
C GLU A 338 -11.83 -6.70 0.35
N GLY A 339 -11.63 -5.44 -0.06
CA GLY A 339 -12.73 -4.51 -0.33
C GLY A 339 -13.62 -4.96 -1.50
N SER A 340 -13.10 -5.82 -2.39
CA SER A 340 -13.87 -6.48 -3.45
C SER A 340 -14.35 -7.87 -3.00
N ALA A 341 -13.47 -8.73 -2.49
CA ALA A 341 -13.80 -10.11 -2.08
C ALA A 341 -14.85 -10.17 -0.94
N GLY A 342 -14.81 -9.24 0.01
CA GLY A 342 -15.77 -9.21 1.13
C GLY A 342 -17.10 -8.53 0.80
N ASN A 343 -17.29 -8.00 -0.41
CA ASN A 343 -18.54 -7.33 -0.78
C ASN A 343 -19.58 -8.35 -1.28
N HIS A 344 -20.29 -8.96 -0.33
CA HIS A 344 -21.34 -9.95 -0.60
C HIS A 344 -22.73 -9.31 -0.83
N GLY A 345 -22.87 -8.00 -0.70
CA GLY A 345 -24.14 -7.31 -0.92
C GLY A 345 -24.37 -7.03 -2.39
N ALA A 346 -25.45 -7.55 -2.99
CA ALA A 346 -25.81 -7.25 -4.37
C ALA A 346 -25.95 -5.74 -4.64
N GLN A 347 -26.50 -5.01 -3.68
CA GLN A 347 -26.67 -3.55 -3.72
C GLN A 347 -25.44 -2.78 -3.19
N GLY A 348 -24.37 -3.47 -2.81
CA GLY A 348 -23.16 -2.87 -2.26
C GLY A 348 -22.35 -2.15 -3.34
N THR A 349 -22.46 -0.82 -3.39
CA THR A 349 -21.70 0.00 -4.34
C THR A 349 -20.26 0.19 -3.90
N ALA A 350 -19.38 0.42 -4.86
CA ALA A 350 -18.00 0.79 -4.59
C ALA A 350 -17.93 2.04 -3.70
N GLY A 351 -16.90 2.16 -2.86
CA GLY A 351 -16.65 3.42 -2.15
C GLY A 351 -16.41 4.59 -3.11
N TRP A 352 -16.38 5.81 -2.59
CA TRP A 352 -16.13 7.04 -3.36
C TRP A 352 -14.78 7.10 -4.09
N VAL A 353 -13.82 6.23 -3.74
CA VAL A 353 -12.52 6.12 -4.42
C VAL A 353 -12.49 4.95 -5.42
N GLY A 354 -13.56 4.17 -5.53
CA GLY A 354 -13.64 2.98 -6.38
C GLY A 354 -13.40 1.66 -5.63
N GLN A 355 -13.65 0.54 -6.29
CA GLN A 355 -13.58 -0.80 -5.72
C GLN A 355 -12.17 -1.13 -5.21
N GLY A 356 -12.12 -1.68 -3.99
CA GLY A 356 -10.87 -1.99 -3.29
C GLY A 356 -10.09 -0.76 -2.78
N TRP A 357 -10.39 0.46 -3.22
CA TRP A 357 -9.71 1.67 -2.79
C TRP A 357 -10.45 2.38 -1.65
N THR A 358 -9.68 2.87 -0.70
CA THR A 358 -10.18 3.64 0.43
C THR A 358 -9.33 4.87 0.68
N LEU A 359 -9.98 5.94 1.11
CA LEU A 359 -9.37 7.14 1.66
C LEU A 359 -10.26 7.57 2.82
N ASP A 360 -9.96 7.09 4.02
CA ASP A 360 -10.73 7.41 5.21
C ASP A 360 -9.77 7.55 6.39
N PRO A 361 -9.81 8.65 7.16
CA PRO A 361 -9.02 8.81 8.38
C PRO A 361 -9.36 7.77 9.45
N GLY A 362 -10.58 7.22 9.43
CA GLY A 362 -11.07 6.27 10.40
C GLY A 362 -12.53 6.53 10.78
N ALA A 363 -13.17 5.49 11.31
CA ALA A 363 -14.50 5.58 11.86
C ALA A 363 -14.69 4.59 13.01
N ILE A 364 -15.64 4.91 13.88
CA ILE A 364 -16.31 3.92 14.71
C ILE A 364 -17.65 3.61 14.04
N SER A 365 -17.93 2.35 13.75
CA SER A 365 -19.18 1.90 13.14
C SER A 365 -20.01 1.08 14.10
N TRP A 366 -21.32 1.07 13.89
CA TRP A 366 -22.28 0.23 14.60
C TRP A 366 -23.01 -0.68 13.61
N SER A 367 -23.28 -1.90 14.05
CA SER A 367 -24.03 -2.93 13.33
C SER A 367 -24.69 -3.84 14.36
N GLU A 368 -25.71 -4.60 13.95
CA GLU A 368 -26.29 -5.66 14.78
C GLU A 368 -25.90 -7.02 14.23
N GLN A 369 -25.70 -7.97 15.14
CA GLN A 369 -25.49 -9.37 14.81
C GLN A 369 -26.59 -10.20 15.45
N ASN A 370 -27.20 -11.11 14.70
CA ASN A 370 -28.12 -12.07 15.28
C ASN A 370 -27.33 -13.11 16.08
N ILE A 371 -27.75 -13.38 17.31
CA ILE A 371 -27.28 -14.51 18.10
C ILE A 371 -28.46 -15.43 18.41
N PRO A 372 -28.23 -16.75 18.57
CA PRO A 372 -29.28 -17.69 18.90
C PRO A 372 -29.93 -17.35 20.24
N ALA A 373 -31.25 -17.10 20.23
CA ALA A 373 -32.02 -17.16 21.46
C ALA A 373 -32.24 -18.64 21.85
N PRO A 374 -32.35 -18.95 23.17
CA PRO A 374 -32.75 -20.28 23.64
C PRO A 374 -34.10 -20.79 23.07
N SER A 375 -34.92 -19.92 22.47
CA SER A 375 -36.25 -20.19 21.94
C SER A 375 -36.34 -20.26 20.40
N GLY A 376 -35.23 -20.19 19.67
CA GLY A 376 -35.23 -20.17 18.19
C GLY A 376 -35.81 -18.88 17.60
N THR A 377 -35.83 -17.80 18.38
CA THR A 377 -36.16 -16.44 17.94
C THR A 377 -34.87 -15.68 17.71
N ALA A 378 -34.84 -14.76 16.73
CA ALA A 378 -33.70 -13.85 16.56
C ALA A 378 -33.46 -13.06 17.86
N ASN A 379 -32.21 -12.99 18.29
CA ASN A 379 -31.77 -12.16 19.40
C ASN A 379 -30.62 -11.30 18.89
N TRP A 380 -30.94 -10.08 18.49
CA TRP A 380 -29.96 -9.14 17.97
C TRP A 380 -29.10 -8.57 19.09
N ILE A 381 -27.79 -8.53 18.87
CA ILE A 381 -26.84 -7.84 19.73
C ILE A 381 -26.09 -6.77 18.95
N ASP A 382 -25.84 -5.66 19.62
CA ASP A 382 -25.05 -4.58 19.07
C ASP A 382 -23.57 -4.96 18.97
N LYS A 383 -22.96 -4.56 17.86
CA LYS A 383 -21.53 -4.70 17.58
C LYS A 383 -20.98 -3.37 17.10
N TRP A 384 -19.88 -2.94 17.72
CA TRP A 384 -19.15 -1.75 17.33
C TRP A 384 -17.78 -2.14 16.80
N ASN A 385 -17.31 -1.45 15.76
CA ASN A 385 -15.95 -1.63 15.25
C ASN A 385 -15.25 -0.28 15.18
N ILE A 386 -13.94 -0.27 15.40
CA ILE A 386 -13.08 0.89 15.20
C ILE A 386 -12.12 0.59 14.06
N SER A 387 -11.83 1.61 13.25
CA SER A 387 -10.66 1.68 12.37
C SER A 387 -10.11 3.11 12.40
N ASP A 388 -8.78 3.25 12.43
CA ASP A 388 -8.10 4.53 12.30
C ASP A 388 -6.85 4.42 11.39
N SER A 389 -6.32 5.58 11.00
CA SER A 389 -5.12 5.67 10.15
C SER A 389 -3.80 5.41 10.88
N TYR A 390 -3.80 5.30 12.20
CA TYR A 390 -2.63 4.97 13.01
C TYR A 390 -2.53 3.46 13.31
N GLY A 391 -3.46 2.66 12.78
CA GLY A 391 -3.46 1.21 12.84
C GLY A 391 -4.30 0.61 13.96
N THR A 392 -5.07 1.39 14.72
CA THR A 392 -6.09 0.80 15.60
C THR A 392 -7.22 0.26 14.74
N SER A 393 -7.47 -1.04 14.83
CA SER A 393 -8.62 -1.66 14.20
C SER A 393 -9.11 -2.84 15.03
N GLY A 394 -10.42 -3.07 15.02
CA GLY A 394 -11.00 -4.21 15.71
C GLY A 394 -12.40 -3.93 16.25
N GLU A 395 -12.92 -4.91 16.98
CA GLU A 395 -14.22 -4.80 17.65
C GLU A 395 -14.08 -3.97 18.92
N LEU A 396 -15.00 -3.03 19.14
CA LEU A 396 -15.13 -2.32 20.41
C LEU A 396 -16.06 -3.09 21.34
N LEU A 397 -15.48 -3.64 22.40
CA LEU A 397 -16.20 -4.34 23.43
C LEU A 397 -16.81 -3.33 24.42
N PRO A 398 -18.15 -3.32 24.59
CA PRO A 398 -18.79 -2.53 25.60
C PRO A 398 -18.45 -3.02 27.02
N PRO A 399 -18.59 -2.19 28.06
CA PRO A 399 -18.36 -2.62 29.44
C PRO A 399 -19.34 -3.69 29.92
N ASN A 400 -20.51 -3.83 29.28
CA ASN A 400 -21.46 -4.92 29.49
C ASN A 400 -22.43 -5.04 28.29
N VAL A 401 -23.16 -6.16 28.23
CA VAL A 401 -24.14 -6.48 27.15
C VAL A 401 -25.40 -5.61 27.13
N THR A 402 -25.60 -4.73 28.12
CA THR A 402 -26.73 -3.78 28.15
C THR A 402 -26.31 -2.35 27.80
N THR A 403 -25.06 -2.18 27.39
CA THR A 403 -24.52 -0.88 26.97
C THR A 403 -25.14 -0.52 25.65
N ALA A 404 -25.87 0.58 25.64
CA ALA A 404 -26.35 1.24 24.45
C ALA A 404 -25.45 2.44 24.15
N THR A 405 -25.32 2.83 22.89
CA THR A 405 -24.68 4.11 22.55
C THR A 405 -25.72 5.18 22.27
N TYR A 406 -26.74 4.86 21.46
CA TYR A 406 -27.79 5.79 21.09
C TYR A 406 -28.87 5.11 20.26
N TYR A 407 -30.11 5.03 20.78
CA TYR A 407 -31.27 4.45 20.08
C TYR A 407 -30.89 3.25 19.19
N ASP A 408 -30.05 2.37 19.74
CA ASP A 408 -30.01 0.98 19.34
C ASP A 408 -31.33 0.34 19.80
N ASP A 409 -31.66 -0.86 19.35
CA ASP A 409 -32.93 -1.50 19.70
C ASP A 409 -33.07 -1.80 21.23
N THR A 410 -32.13 -1.32 22.05
CA THR A 410 -32.20 -1.33 23.51
C THR A 410 -32.72 0.01 24.09
N PRO A 411 -33.60 -0.03 25.12
CA PRO A 411 -34.22 1.17 25.69
C PRO A 411 -33.28 2.02 26.58
N ASN A 412 -31.97 1.75 26.59
CA ASN A 412 -31.04 2.39 27.51
C ASN A 412 -30.34 3.58 26.83
N ASN A 413 -30.22 4.69 27.53
CA ASN A 413 -29.40 5.80 27.09
C ASN A 413 -28.23 5.93 28.08
N PRO A 414 -26.97 5.81 27.64
CA PRO A 414 -25.84 5.92 28.55
C PRO A 414 -25.79 7.35 29.11
N SER A 415 -26.16 7.51 30.37
CA SER A 415 -25.98 8.76 31.10
C SER A 415 -24.50 8.90 31.50
N GLY A 416 -23.69 9.52 30.66
CA GLY A 416 -22.31 9.91 30.99
C GLY A 416 -21.23 9.24 30.14
N VAL A 417 -20.01 9.17 30.69
CA VAL A 417 -18.84 8.64 30.00
C VAL A 417 -18.79 7.12 30.09
N THR A 418 -18.70 6.44 28.94
CA THR A 418 -18.58 4.98 28.84
C THR A 418 -17.19 4.61 28.35
N THR A 419 -16.55 3.64 28.97
CA THR A 419 -15.21 3.15 28.56
C THR A 419 -15.34 1.87 27.74
N TRP A 420 -14.64 1.81 26.62
CA TRP A 420 -14.63 0.69 25.68
C TRP A 420 -13.27 0.01 25.67
N ARG A 421 -13.22 -1.24 25.22
CA ARG A 421 -11.97 -1.97 24.96
C ARG A 421 -11.91 -2.38 23.50
N VAL A 422 -10.72 -2.37 22.91
CA VAL A 422 -10.51 -2.85 21.53
C VAL A 422 -10.16 -4.34 21.58
N ASN A 423 -10.70 -5.12 20.64
CA ASN A 423 -10.37 -6.52 20.42
C ASN A 423 -9.91 -6.74 18.96
N PRO A 424 -8.65 -7.13 18.73
CA PRO A 424 -7.59 -7.37 19.72
C PRO A 424 -7.16 -6.09 20.46
N GLU A 425 -6.58 -6.25 21.64
CA GLU A 425 -6.14 -5.12 22.49
C GLU A 425 -5.07 -4.28 21.78
N SER A 426 -5.37 -2.99 21.59
CA SER A 426 -4.48 -2.01 20.94
C SER A 426 -3.72 -1.12 21.93
N HIS A 427 -4.02 -1.23 23.23
CA HIS A 427 -3.61 -0.30 24.28
C HIS A 427 -4.16 1.13 24.12
N ALA A 428 -5.04 1.36 23.16
CA ALA A 428 -5.76 2.62 23.03
C ALA A 428 -6.80 2.75 24.15
N LYS A 429 -6.89 3.93 24.75
CA LYS A 429 -8.00 4.23 25.67
C LYS A 429 -9.15 4.77 24.84
N VAL A 430 -10.28 4.08 24.85
CA VAL A 430 -11.49 4.50 24.10
C VAL A 430 -12.60 4.86 25.09
N ILE A 431 -13.18 6.05 24.95
CA ILE A 431 -14.40 6.44 25.67
C ILE A 431 -15.45 6.97 24.71
N SER A 432 -16.73 6.78 25.04
CA SER A 432 -17.82 7.59 24.50
C SER A 432 -18.34 8.54 25.57
N TYR A 433 -18.84 9.70 25.15
CA TYR A 433 -19.34 10.74 26.05
C TYR A 433 -20.45 11.56 25.40
N GLN A 434 -21.22 12.30 26.21
CA GLN A 434 -22.31 13.13 25.71
C GLN A 434 -21.79 14.18 24.73
N ASN A 435 -22.38 14.22 23.54
CA ASN A 435 -21.97 15.16 22.51
C ASN A 435 -22.21 16.61 22.98
N PRO A 436 -21.16 17.47 22.94
CA PRO A 436 -21.27 18.86 23.36
C PRO A 436 -22.04 19.74 22.36
N THR A 437 -22.17 19.29 21.12
CA THR A 437 -22.84 19.97 20.02
C THR A 437 -24.28 19.47 19.91
N VAL A 438 -25.25 20.35 20.20
CA VAL A 438 -26.66 20.05 19.94
C VAL A 438 -26.95 20.32 18.46
N ASP A 439 -27.29 19.27 17.72
CA ASP A 439 -27.72 19.38 16.33
C ASP A 439 -29.24 19.18 16.24
N CYS A 440 -30.02 20.26 16.20
CA CYS A 440 -31.46 20.18 15.95
C CYS A 440 -31.79 20.12 14.43
N THR A 441 -30.82 20.39 13.56
CA THR A 441 -31.02 20.57 12.12
C THR A 441 -30.90 19.27 11.35
N ASN A 442 -29.88 18.45 11.67
CA ASN A 442 -29.66 17.15 11.05
C ASN A 442 -29.97 16.00 12.03
N PHE A 443 -30.39 16.31 13.26
CA PHE A 443 -30.79 15.32 14.26
C PHE A 443 -31.99 15.84 15.07
N PRO A 444 -33.20 15.94 14.47
CA PRO A 444 -34.33 16.61 15.09
C PRO A 444 -34.68 16.00 16.46
N ASN A 445 -34.54 16.81 17.52
CA ASN A 445 -34.81 16.46 18.92
C ASN A 445 -36.16 17.10 19.38
N SER A 446 -36.92 16.39 20.21
CA SER A 446 -38.19 16.81 20.83
C SER A 446 -38.12 18.14 21.60
N GLY A 447 -36.95 18.52 22.11
CA GLY A 447 -36.69 19.83 22.72
C GLY A 447 -36.64 20.99 21.74
N CYS A 448 -36.64 20.71 20.43
CA CYS A 448 -36.66 21.71 19.36
C CYS A 448 -38.10 21.95 18.78
N ALA A 449 -39.11 21.15 19.22
CA ALA A 449 -40.61 21.17 19.12
C ALA A 449 -41.41 21.79 17.92
N PRO A 450 -42.64 21.28 17.57
CA PRO A 450 -43.40 20.18 18.20
C PRO A 450 -43.70 18.97 17.27
N ALA A 451 -43.88 17.80 17.88
CA ALA A 451 -44.26 16.49 17.32
C ALA A 451 -43.10 15.59 16.81
N GLY A 452 -42.17 15.22 17.70
CA GLY A 452 -41.20 14.15 17.41
C GLY A 452 -40.18 13.86 18.52
N GLY A 453 -40.56 13.03 19.50
CA GLY A 453 -39.74 11.94 20.06
C GLY A 453 -38.48 12.18 20.92
N TYR A 454 -37.41 12.80 20.41
CA TYR A 454 -36.06 12.45 20.90
C TYR A 454 -35.54 13.43 21.95
N THR A 455 -35.06 13.02 23.12
CA THR A 455 -34.55 13.98 24.15
C THR A 455 -33.02 14.03 24.24
N VAL A 456 -32.31 13.20 23.48
CA VAL A 456 -30.85 13.00 23.63
C VAL A 456 -30.16 13.00 22.25
N GLN A 457 -28.89 13.42 22.21
CA GLN A 457 -28.02 13.40 21.03
C GLN A 457 -27.14 12.15 21.05
N PRO A 458 -26.73 11.60 19.90
CA PRO A 458 -25.77 10.49 19.88
C PRO A 458 -24.45 10.92 20.51
N PRO A 459 -23.75 10.03 21.22
CA PRO A 459 -22.48 10.35 21.88
C PRO A 459 -21.40 10.64 20.83
N CYS A 460 -20.32 11.27 21.26
CA CYS A 460 -19.04 11.25 20.53
C CYS A 460 -18.11 10.19 21.12
N PHE A 461 -17.04 9.88 20.41
CA PHE A 461 -15.95 9.07 20.93
C PHE A 461 -14.65 9.85 21.00
N ARG A 462 -13.80 9.46 21.96
CA ARG A 462 -12.39 9.85 22.01
C ARG A 462 -11.52 8.62 22.18
N VAL A 463 -10.44 8.61 21.43
CA VAL A 463 -9.45 7.54 21.39
C VAL A 463 -8.10 8.16 21.71
N TRP A 464 -7.46 7.73 22.79
CA TRP A 464 -6.08 8.11 23.10
C TRP A 464 -5.15 6.96 22.74
N LEU A 465 -4.29 7.21 21.77
CA LEU A 465 -3.30 6.27 21.27
C LEU A 465 -2.07 6.24 22.19
N ALA A 466 -1.33 5.13 22.16
CA ALA A 466 -0.13 4.95 22.99
C ALA A 466 0.99 5.96 22.69
N ASN A 467 0.98 6.58 21.50
CA ASN A 467 1.91 7.63 21.09
C ASN A 467 1.55 9.03 21.64
N GLY A 468 0.42 9.15 22.36
CA GLY A 468 -0.06 10.41 22.94
C GLY A 468 -0.98 11.22 22.03
N ILE A 469 -1.24 10.76 20.80
CA ILE A 469 -2.26 11.35 19.93
C ILE A 469 -3.65 11.07 20.52
N MET A 470 -4.54 12.05 20.40
CA MET A 470 -5.97 11.90 20.68
C MET A 470 -6.76 12.11 19.38
N GLU A 471 -7.68 11.20 19.12
CA GLU A 471 -8.61 11.25 18.00
C GLU A 471 -10.05 11.37 18.55
N GLU A 472 -10.87 12.20 17.91
CA GLU A 472 -12.27 12.42 18.24
C GLU A 472 -13.15 12.10 17.04
N PHE A 473 -14.26 11.38 17.31
CA PHE A 473 -15.15 10.83 16.28
C PHE A 473 -16.59 11.25 16.51
N GLY A 474 -17.26 11.67 15.42
CA GLY A 474 -18.69 11.97 15.35
C GLY A 474 -19.15 13.13 16.24
N CYS A 475 -18.27 14.08 16.53
CA CYS A 475 -18.53 15.19 17.43
C CYS A 475 -18.99 16.47 16.74
N THR A 476 -18.78 16.56 15.43
CA THR A 476 -19.40 17.56 14.57
C THR A 476 -20.64 17.00 13.90
N THR A 477 -21.48 17.90 13.37
CA THR A 477 -22.74 17.51 12.72
C THR A 477 -22.51 16.75 11.43
N ASP A 478 -21.46 17.10 10.71
CA ASP A 478 -21.04 16.53 9.45
C ASP A 478 -20.19 15.26 9.60
N SER A 479 -19.75 14.85 10.80
CA SER A 479 -18.96 13.60 10.98
C SER A 479 -19.80 12.39 11.42
N ARG A 480 -21.12 12.43 11.22
CA ARG A 480 -22.05 11.35 11.63
C ARG A 480 -22.88 10.84 10.46
N GLN A 481 -22.77 9.55 10.16
CA GLN A 481 -23.59 8.84 9.20
C GLN A 481 -24.75 8.16 9.94
N TRP A 482 -25.99 8.38 9.50
CA TRP A 482 -27.18 7.85 10.17
C TRP A 482 -28.36 7.69 9.20
N TYR A 483 -29.34 6.89 9.58
CA TYR A 483 -30.58 6.70 8.82
C TYR A 483 -31.81 6.63 9.74
N PRO A 484 -32.98 7.11 9.28
CA PRO A 484 -34.21 7.00 10.05
C PRO A 484 -34.75 5.57 10.01
N ALA A 485 -35.34 5.13 11.11
CA ALA A 485 -36.13 3.91 11.19
C ALA A 485 -37.34 3.97 10.23
N GLY A 486 -37.87 2.80 9.86
CA GLY A 486 -39.00 2.68 8.93
C GLY A 486 -40.28 3.42 9.35
N SER A 487 -41.27 3.42 8.45
CA SER A 487 -42.46 4.30 8.37
C SER A 487 -43.31 4.61 9.63
N SER A 488 -43.08 3.96 10.77
CA SER A 488 -43.81 4.19 12.03
C SER A 488 -42.95 4.58 13.22
N ASN A 489 -41.62 4.53 13.12
CA ASN A 489 -40.74 4.71 14.27
C ASN A 489 -40.00 6.05 14.18
N THR A 490 -40.22 6.91 15.17
CA THR A 490 -39.40 8.11 15.37
C THR A 490 -38.08 7.70 16.01
N THR A 491 -37.29 6.87 15.34
CA THR A 491 -35.97 6.42 15.82
C THR A 491 -34.94 6.68 14.72
N ASN A 492 -33.76 7.20 15.07
CA ASN A 492 -32.67 7.43 14.12
C ASN A 492 -31.51 6.54 14.53
N TYR A 493 -31.00 5.72 13.62
CA TYR A 493 -29.90 4.80 13.85
C TYR A 493 -28.61 5.41 13.30
N VAL A 494 -27.59 5.57 14.15
CA VAL A 494 -26.26 6.03 13.72
C VAL A 494 -25.47 4.82 13.26
N SER A 495 -25.02 4.82 12.00
CA SER A 495 -24.20 3.73 11.46
C SER A 495 -22.70 3.99 11.58
N ALA A 496 -22.27 5.25 11.60
CA ALA A 496 -20.86 5.57 11.82
C ALA A 496 -20.61 6.97 12.43
N TRP A 497 -19.58 7.03 13.26
CA TRP A 497 -18.92 8.23 13.77
C TRP A 497 -17.56 8.34 13.10
N LYS A 498 -17.39 9.30 12.18
CA LYS A 498 -16.14 9.53 11.46
C LYS A 498 -15.20 10.44 12.27
N VAL A 499 -13.89 10.32 12.07
CA VAL A 499 -12.90 11.21 12.71
C VAL A 499 -13.19 12.67 12.35
N ASP A 500 -13.35 13.55 13.32
CA ASP A 500 -13.47 15.00 13.09
C ASP A 500 -12.27 15.81 13.59
N LEU A 501 -11.53 15.29 14.57
CA LEU A 501 -10.38 15.98 15.16
C LEU A 501 -9.28 15.00 15.55
N ILE A 502 -8.03 15.36 15.23
CA ILE A 502 -6.82 14.73 15.74
C ILE A 502 -5.99 15.79 16.46
N THR A 503 -5.44 15.46 17.63
CA THR A 503 -4.53 16.35 18.36
C THR A 503 -3.28 15.64 18.85
N ASP A 504 -2.17 16.37 18.90
CA ASP A 504 -0.93 15.89 19.52
C ASP A 504 -0.81 16.35 21.00
N PRO A 505 0.17 15.83 21.77
CA PRO A 505 0.39 16.26 23.16
C PRO A 505 0.73 17.75 23.35
N ASN A 506 1.17 18.44 22.29
CA ASN A 506 1.44 19.88 22.31
C ASN A 506 0.18 20.72 21.99
N GLY A 507 -0.93 20.05 21.68
CA GLY A 507 -2.20 20.67 21.34
C GLY A 507 -2.30 21.16 19.89
N ASN A 508 -1.36 20.78 19.01
CA ASN A 508 -1.51 20.97 17.58
C ASN A 508 -2.70 20.13 17.10
N GLN A 509 -3.46 20.63 16.13
CA GLN A 509 -4.72 19.99 15.70
C GLN A 509 -4.79 19.79 14.18
N ILE A 510 -5.50 18.74 13.78
CA ILE A 510 -5.97 18.48 12.42
C ILE A 510 -7.49 18.37 12.48
N HIS A 511 -8.20 19.14 11.66
CA HIS A 511 -9.67 19.09 11.57
C HIS A 511 -10.10 18.43 10.27
N TYR A 512 -11.10 17.56 10.36
CA TYR A 512 -11.73 16.89 9.24
C TYR A 512 -13.14 17.44 9.04
N THR A 513 -13.50 17.73 7.81
CA THR A 513 -14.83 18.22 7.43
C THR A 513 -15.35 17.37 6.29
N TYR A 514 -16.63 17.03 6.34
CA TYR A 514 -17.27 16.11 5.42
C TYR A 514 -18.34 16.81 4.57
N ALA A 515 -18.49 16.33 3.34
CA ALA A 515 -19.63 16.63 2.48
C ALA A 515 -20.65 15.49 2.63
N SER A 516 -21.93 15.86 2.72
CA SER A 516 -23.03 14.90 2.78
C SER A 516 -23.91 15.00 1.56
N ASP A 517 -24.21 13.86 0.94
CA ASP A 517 -25.37 13.74 0.09
C ASP A 517 -26.59 13.43 0.98
N THR A 518 -27.65 14.22 0.83
CA THR A 518 -28.82 14.18 1.74
C THR A 518 -30.04 13.61 1.03
N SER A 519 -30.61 12.56 1.61
CA SER A 519 -31.88 11.97 1.17
C SER A 519 -33.01 12.26 2.17
N HIS A 520 -34.24 11.95 1.78
CA HIS A 520 -35.43 12.13 2.61
C HIS A 520 -36.23 10.83 2.71
N ASN A 521 -36.68 10.47 3.90
CA ASN A 521 -37.60 9.35 4.08
C ASN A 521 -39.05 9.74 3.69
N SER A 522 -40.00 8.80 3.80
CA SER A 522 -41.41 9.04 3.49
C SER A 522 -42.10 10.08 4.38
N GLN A 523 -41.49 10.43 5.52
CA GLN A 523 -41.94 11.48 6.45
C GLN A 523 -41.22 12.82 6.22
N ASN A 524 -40.45 12.94 5.13
CA ASN A 524 -39.66 14.12 4.78
C ASN A 524 -38.59 14.48 5.84
N ILE A 525 -38.07 13.48 6.56
CA ILE A 525 -36.92 13.64 7.45
C ILE A 525 -35.66 13.54 6.58
N ALA A 526 -34.88 14.61 6.55
CA ALA A 526 -33.58 14.67 5.87
C ALA A 526 -32.55 13.84 6.65
N TYR A 527 -31.75 13.04 5.95
CA TYR A 527 -30.67 12.24 6.53
C TYR A 527 -29.48 12.15 5.56
N PRO A 528 -28.23 12.08 6.05
CA PRO A 528 -27.06 11.91 5.19
C PRO A 528 -27.13 10.50 4.61
N ARG A 529 -27.31 10.36 3.31
CA ARG A 529 -27.29 9.06 2.61
C ARG A 529 -25.86 8.58 2.37
N ASP A 530 -24.97 9.53 2.07
CA ASP A 530 -23.53 9.33 1.91
C ASP A 530 -22.77 10.45 2.62
N LEU A 531 -21.56 10.15 3.10
CA LEU A 531 -20.70 11.07 3.82
C LEU A 531 -19.23 10.84 3.47
N VAL A 532 -18.63 11.82 2.78
CA VAL A 532 -17.26 11.76 2.25
C VAL A 532 -16.44 12.97 2.68
N LEU A 533 -15.11 12.89 2.67
CA LEU A 533 -14.28 14.04 3.05
C LEU A 533 -14.49 15.21 2.09
N SER A 534 -14.65 16.40 2.63
CA SER A 534 -14.67 17.67 1.88
C SER A 534 -13.33 18.40 1.99
N LYS A 535 -12.78 18.47 3.21
CA LYS A 535 -11.46 19.05 3.46
C LYS A 535 -10.84 18.54 4.75
N VAL A 536 -9.52 18.61 4.81
CA VAL A 536 -8.70 18.42 6.01
C VAL A 536 -7.82 19.64 6.21
N GLU A 537 -7.83 20.25 7.39
CA GLU A 537 -7.13 21.51 7.68
C GLU A 537 -6.21 21.34 8.90
N TRP A 538 -5.00 21.89 8.83
CA TRP A 538 -4.04 21.86 9.94
C TRP A 538 -3.09 23.07 9.89
N ASP A 539 -2.14 23.09 10.83
CA ASP A 539 -1.20 24.20 11.04
C ASP A 539 -1.92 25.52 11.32
N ALA A 540 -2.64 25.58 12.44
CA ALA A 540 -3.24 26.81 12.97
C ALA A 540 -2.34 27.37 14.11
N PRO A 541 -1.47 28.36 13.86
CA PRO A 541 -0.42 28.76 14.81
C PRO A 541 -0.93 29.33 16.15
N SER A 542 -2.19 29.75 16.20
CA SER A 542 -2.86 30.25 17.41
C SER A 542 -3.57 29.14 18.21
N CYS A 543 -3.52 27.89 17.74
CA CYS A 543 -4.25 26.78 18.31
C CYS A 543 -3.32 25.74 18.95
N HIS A 544 -3.38 25.63 20.28
CA HIS A 544 -2.57 24.69 21.07
C HIS A 544 -3.40 24.03 22.19
N ASN A 545 -4.47 23.31 21.84
CA ASN A 545 -5.33 22.62 22.81
C ASN A 545 -5.43 21.12 22.48
N ALA A 546 -4.95 20.25 23.36
CA ALA A 546 -4.97 18.80 23.15
C ALA A 546 -6.33 18.13 23.47
N ASN A 547 -7.33 18.88 23.94
CA ASN A 547 -8.59 18.31 24.44
C ASN A 547 -9.84 18.90 23.80
N THR A 548 -9.74 20.00 23.05
CA THR A 548 -10.90 20.70 22.50
C THR A 548 -10.54 21.36 21.18
N ALA A 549 -11.35 21.13 20.14
CA ALA A 549 -11.21 21.78 18.86
C ALA A 549 -11.15 23.31 19.01
N CYS A 550 -10.15 23.94 18.39
CA CYS A 550 -10.13 25.39 18.22
C CYS A 550 -11.24 25.83 17.25
N SER A 551 -11.76 27.03 17.39
CA SER A 551 -12.83 27.54 16.52
C SER A 551 -12.77 29.06 16.39
N GLY A 552 -13.48 29.60 15.40
CA GLY A 552 -13.48 31.03 15.12
C GLY A 552 -12.06 31.53 14.81
N ALA A 553 -11.68 32.67 15.39
CA ALA A 553 -10.39 33.31 15.08
C ALA A 553 -9.15 32.52 15.56
N SER A 554 -9.29 31.55 16.46
CA SER A 554 -8.15 30.71 16.87
C SER A 554 -7.87 29.57 15.90
N TRP A 555 -8.85 29.23 15.04
CA TRP A 555 -8.69 28.27 13.95
C TRP A 555 -8.33 28.99 12.65
N ASP A 556 -7.03 29.18 12.45
CA ASP A 556 -6.45 29.92 11.32
C ASP A 556 -5.51 29.02 10.50
N PRO A 557 -6.00 27.92 9.87
CA PRO A 557 -5.15 26.90 9.28
C PRO A 557 -4.31 27.45 8.13
N ARG A 558 -3.06 27.00 8.00
CA ARG A 558 -2.12 27.39 6.93
C ARG A 558 -2.01 26.33 5.84
N MET A 559 -2.49 25.12 6.12
CA MET A 559 -2.42 23.97 5.23
C MET A 559 -3.80 23.31 5.12
N GLN A 560 -4.11 22.83 3.93
CA GLN A 560 -5.38 22.17 3.65
C GLN A 560 -5.19 21.06 2.60
N VAL A 561 -5.89 19.94 2.75
CA VAL A 561 -6.24 19.05 1.65
C VAL A 561 -7.71 19.30 1.30
N ALA A 562 -8.01 19.59 0.04
CA ALA A 562 -9.36 19.79 -0.45
C ALA A 562 -9.74 18.68 -1.42
N PHE A 563 -10.93 18.12 -1.27
CA PHE A 563 -11.45 17.04 -2.09
C PHE A 563 -12.52 17.57 -3.03
N SER A 564 -12.38 17.27 -4.32
CA SER A 564 -13.40 17.52 -5.34
C SER A 564 -14.24 16.26 -5.47
N VAL A 565 -15.49 16.31 -5.00
CA VAL A 565 -16.42 15.18 -5.02
C VAL A 565 -17.64 15.51 -5.87
N GLY A 566 -18.31 14.49 -6.38
CA GLY A 566 -19.62 14.61 -7.01
C GLY A 566 -20.19 13.23 -7.36
N HIS A 567 -21.45 13.18 -7.78
CA HIS A 567 -22.11 11.94 -8.22
C HIS A 567 -21.70 11.46 -9.62
N ALA A 568 -20.97 12.27 -10.38
CA ALA A 568 -20.44 11.92 -11.69
C ALA A 568 -18.92 11.84 -11.66
N VAL A 569 -18.40 10.84 -12.37
CA VAL A 569 -17.00 10.76 -12.74
C VAL A 569 -16.66 11.93 -13.66
N ALA A 570 -15.86 12.88 -13.16
CA ALA A 570 -15.37 14.02 -13.93
C ALA A 570 -14.23 13.61 -14.88
N HIS A 571 -13.45 12.60 -14.50
CA HIS A 571 -12.29 12.12 -15.26
C HIS A 571 -12.49 10.65 -15.66
N VAL A 572 -12.94 10.42 -16.88
CA VAL A 572 -13.11 9.05 -17.40
C VAL A 572 -11.75 8.52 -17.86
N ALA A 573 -11.40 7.32 -17.39
CA ALA A 573 -10.13 6.70 -17.73
C ALA A 573 -10.01 6.43 -19.25
N PRO A 574 -8.80 6.52 -19.83
CA PRO A 574 -8.60 6.28 -21.25
C PRO A 574 -9.14 4.90 -21.70
N GLY A 575 -10.05 4.92 -22.67
CA GLY A 575 -10.66 3.69 -23.22
C GLY A 575 -11.80 3.09 -22.38
N ALA A 576 -12.16 3.69 -21.24
CA ALA A 576 -13.29 3.26 -20.44
C ALA A 576 -14.64 3.69 -21.05
N THR A 577 -15.68 2.89 -20.80
CA THR A 577 -17.05 3.21 -21.17
C THR A 577 -17.59 4.33 -20.25
N VAL A 578 -18.39 5.22 -20.82
CA VAL A 578 -19.14 6.22 -20.05
C VAL A 578 -20.54 5.68 -19.80
N CYS A 579 -20.97 5.67 -18.55
CA CYS A 579 -22.35 5.43 -18.14
C CYS A 579 -22.96 6.76 -17.65
N THR A 580 -24.30 6.84 -17.63
CA THR A 580 -25.01 8.08 -17.30
C THR A 580 -25.50 8.05 -15.86
N GLN A 581 -25.19 9.11 -15.10
CA GLN A 581 -25.71 9.36 -13.76
C GLN A 581 -27.24 9.48 -13.76
N THR A 582 -27.91 9.02 -12.70
CA THR A 582 -29.37 9.15 -12.56
C THR A 582 -29.72 10.00 -11.33
N GLY A 583 -30.06 11.27 -11.54
CA GLY A 583 -30.39 12.16 -10.42
C GLY A 583 -29.21 12.36 -9.48
N PHE A 584 -29.33 12.02 -8.19
CA PHE A 584 -28.24 12.06 -7.20
C PHE A 584 -27.62 10.67 -6.96
N LEU A 585 -27.78 9.75 -7.91
CA LEU A 585 -27.16 8.43 -7.87
C LEU A 585 -26.09 8.36 -8.96
N ARG A 586 -24.94 7.76 -8.64
CA ARG A 586 -23.95 7.38 -9.63
C ARG A 586 -24.56 6.37 -10.61
N CYS A 587 -23.88 6.15 -11.71
CA CYS A 587 -24.38 5.21 -12.70
C CYS A 587 -24.33 3.74 -12.23
N ASP A 588 -23.39 3.41 -11.34
CA ASP A 588 -23.17 2.07 -10.80
C ASP A 588 -24.08 1.81 -9.58
N ASP A 589 -24.77 2.83 -9.10
CA ASP A 589 -25.67 2.68 -7.97
C ASP A 589 -26.89 1.80 -8.36
N PRO A 590 -27.36 0.93 -7.46
CA PRO A 590 -28.57 0.15 -7.66
C PRO A 590 -29.78 1.08 -7.81
N VAL A 591 -30.36 1.10 -9.01
CA VAL A 591 -31.57 1.86 -9.32
C VAL A 591 -32.78 0.98 -9.06
N ALA A 592 -33.75 1.49 -8.30
CA ALA A 592 -35.05 0.84 -8.12
C ALA A 592 -35.88 0.92 -9.41
N GLU A 593 -35.51 0.18 -10.45
CA GLU A 593 -36.30 0.12 -11.68
C GLU A 593 -37.56 -0.72 -11.41
N THR A 594 -38.72 -0.04 -11.39
CA THR A 594 -40.06 -0.66 -11.43
C THR A 594 -40.40 -1.69 -10.34
N SER A 595 -40.16 -1.30 -9.08
CA SER A 595 -40.58 -2.04 -7.86
C SER A 595 -39.84 -3.36 -7.60
N PRO A 596 -38.51 -3.34 -7.38
CA PRO A 596 -37.84 -4.46 -6.73
C PRO A 596 -38.47 -4.68 -5.35
N ALA A 597 -38.66 -5.94 -4.95
CA ALA A 597 -39.27 -6.24 -3.65
C ALA A 597 -38.37 -5.81 -2.48
N MET A 598 -37.07 -5.64 -2.76
CA MET A 598 -36.08 -5.05 -1.87
C MET A 598 -35.77 -3.64 -2.38
N GLY A 599 -36.11 -2.61 -1.59
CA GLY A 599 -35.83 -1.21 -1.93
C GLY A 599 -34.33 -0.91 -2.02
N THR A 600 -33.96 0.28 -2.49
CA THR A 600 -32.56 0.77 -2.42
C THR A 600 -32.16 0.97 -0.95
N PRO A 601 -30.91 0.64 -0.56
CA PRO A 601 -30.42 0.88 0.79
C PRO A 601 -30.57 2.35 1.20
N LEU A 602 -30.91 2.60 2.47
CA LEU A 602 -31.03 3.98 2.98
C LEU A 602 -29.68 4.69 3.00
N VAL A 603 -28.61 3.99 3.40
CA VAL A 603 -27.23 4.46 3.34
C VAL A 603 -26.53 3.77 2.18
N ILE A 604 -25.92 4.54 1.29
CA ILE A 604 -25.25 4.03 0.09
C ILE A 604 -24.19 5.03 -0.39
N ASN A 605 -23.08 4.54 -0.93
CA ASN A 605 -22.04 5.40 -1.49
C ASN A 605 -22.52 5.93 -2.84
N THR A 606 -22.75 7.25 -2.93
CA THR A 606 -23.24 7.95 -4.12
C THR A 606 -22.28 9.02 -4.64
N GLU A 607 -21.21 9.29 -3.91
CA GLU A 607 -20.18 10.26 -4.30
C GLU A 607 -18.99 9.55 -4.97
N VAL A 608 -18.24 10.27 -5.81
CA VAL A 608 -16.94 9.87 -6.35
C VAL A 608 -15.91 10.98 -6.18
N LEU A 609 -14.69 10.61 -5.79
CA LEU A 609 -13.55 11.49 -5.59
C LEU A 609 -12.85 11.79 -6.93
N ASN A 610 -12.98 13.01 -7.44
CA ASN A 610 -12.40 13.38 -8.73
C ASN A 610 -10.99 13.96 -8.61
N ASP A 611 -10.75 14.82 -7.60
CA ASP A 611 -9.47 15.49 -7.41
C ASP A 611 -9.12 15.62 -5.93
N ILE A 612 -7.83 15.53 -5.62
CA ILE A 612 -7.26 15.88 -4.32
C ILE A 612 -6.31 17.06 -4.53
N LYS A 613 -6.51 18.16 -3.81
CA LYS A 613 -5.65 19.35 -3.89
C LYS A 613 -5.02 19.63 -2.54
N VAL A 614 -3.69 19.60 -2.50
CA VAL A 614 -2.91 20.00 -1.34
C VAL A 614 -2.62 21.47 -1.47
N ASN A 615 -3.14 22.28 -0.56
CA ASN A 615 -3.10 23.73 -0.59
C ASN A 615 -2.33 24.30 0.60
N VAL A 616 -1.63 25.41 0.35
CA VAL A 616 -0.90 26.19 1.35
C VAL A 616 -1.23 27.67 1.25
N ARG A 617 -1.16 28.38 2.37
CA ARG A 617 -1.28 29.84 2.42
C ARG A 617 -0.40 30.43 3.52
N THR A 618 0.05 31.67 3.30
CA THR A 618 0.99 32.36 4.20
C THR A 618 0.31 32.95 5.44
N THR A 619 -0.95 33.33 5.31
CA THR A 619 -1.80 33.89 6.37
C THR A 619 -3.18 33.26 6.24
N GLY A 620 -3.99 33.22 7.29
CA GLY A 620 -5.22 32.44 7.23
C GLY A 620 -6.44 33.24 6.79
N THR A 621 -6.20 34.47 6.36
CA THR A 621 -7.06 35.22 5.44
C THR A 621 -6.50 35.28 4.01
N GLY A 622 -5.30 34.74 3.78
CA GLY A 622 -4.67 34.68 2.47
C GLY A 622 -5.36 33.69 1.54
N ALA A 623 -5.17 33.89 0.23
CA ALA A 623 -5.63 32.94 -0.77
C ALA A 623 -4.86 31.61 -0.68
N TRP A 624 -5.58 30.51 -0.92
CA TRP A 624 -5.00 29.19 -1.05
C TRP A 624 -4.22 29.07 -2.35
N ASN A 625 -3.04 28.46 -2.28
CA ASN A 625 -2.22 28.11 -3.43
C ASN A 625 -2.08 26.58 -3.46
N VAL A 626 -2.36 25.98 -4.61
CA VAL A 626 -2.15 24.54 -4.81
C VAL A 626 -0.64 24.28 -4.79
N LEU A 627 -0.23 23.21 -4.11
CA LEU A 627 1.12 22.68 -4.11
C LEU A 627 1.19 21.41 -4.96
N HIS A 628 0.26 20.48 -4.70
CA HIS A 628 0.05 19.24 -5.45
C HIS A 628 -1.42 19.08 -5.82
N GLN A 629 -1.68 18.54 -7.00
CA GLN A 629 -3.00 18.07 -7.41
C GLN A 629 -2.92 16.62 -7.89
N TYR A 630 -3.74 15.76 -7.32
CA TYR A 630 -3.94 14.39 -7.76
C TYR A 630 -5.28 14.30 -8.50
N VAL A 631 -5.22 13.88 -9.76
CA VAL A 631 -6.40 13.64 -10.60
C VAL A 631 -6.67 12.14 -10.67
N LEU A 632 -7.87 11.73 -10.26
CA LEU A 632 -8.28 10.34 -10.20
C LEU A 632 -9.21 10.04 -11.37
N SER A 633 -8.84 9.08 -12.23
CA SER A 633 -9.64 8.72 -13.40
C SER A 633 -10.21 7.31 -13.30
N TYR A 634 -11.47 7.16 -13.71
CA TYR A 634 -12.27 5.97 -13.42
C TYR A 634 -12.80 5.25 -14.66
N ALA A 635 -12.94 3.93 -14.55
CA ALA A 635 -13.87 3.15 -15.36
C ALA A 635 -15.14 2.86 -14.56
N GLN A 636 -16.28 2.81 -15.23
CA GLN A 636 -17.57 2.64 -14.59
C GLN A 636 -18.53 1.81 -15.45
N GLY A 637 -19.39 1.03 -14.80
CA GLY A 637 -20.43 0.21 -15.42
C GLY A 637 -21.77 0.40 -14.72
N ALA A 638 -22.85 0.36 -15.48
CA ALA A 638 -24.19 0.59 -14.93
C ALA A 638 -24.66 -0.58 -14.04
N GLY A 639 -25.48 -0.27 -13.04
CA GLY A 639 -26.23 -1.28 -12.29
C GLY A 639 -27.18 -2.09 -13.18
N SER A 640 -27.67 -3.21 -12.66
CA SER A 640 -28.66 -4.05 -13.35
C SER A 640 -29.57 -4.77 -12.35
N THR A 641 -30.32 -5.79 -12.76
CA THR A 641 -31.25 -6.52 -11.87
C THR A 641 -31.08 -8.02 -11.98
N ILE A 642 -31.33 -8.74 -10.88
CA ILE A 642 -31.35 -10.19 -10.80
C ILE A 642 -32.67 -10.69 -10.22
N VAL A 643 -32.91 -12.00 -10.32
CA VAL A 643 -33.96 -12.69 -9.56
C VAL A 643 -33.29 -13.42 -8.41
N GLU A 644 -33.62 -13.03 -7.19
CA GLU A 644 -33.05 -13.56 -5.95
C GLU A 644 -33.57 -14.99 -5.72
N ALA A 645 -32.69 -15.93 -5.36
CA ALA A 645 -32.97 -17.37 -5.41
C ALA A 645 -33.87 -17.85 -4.26
N TYR A 646 -33.81 -17.21 -3.09
CA TYR A 646 -34.58 -17.56 -1.90
C TYR A 646 -36.05 -17.12 -2.03
N THR A 647 -36.31 -15.87 -2.39
CA THR A 647 -37.65 -15.25 -2.45
C THR A 647 -38.26 -15.26 -3.85
N GLY A 648 -37.44 -15.39 -4.90
CA GLY A 648 -37.90 -15.28 -6.29
C GLY A 648 -38.21 -13.84 -6.74
N ASN A 649 -37.90 -12.85 -5.90
CA ASN A 649 -38.14 -11.45 -6.19
C ASN A 649 -37.05 -10.84 -7.06
N THR A 650 -37.38 -9.78 -7.80
CA THR A 650 -36.38 -8.96 -8.48
C THR A 650 -35.62 -8.09 -7.47
N GLU A 651 -34.30 -8.15 -7.54
CA GLU A 651 -33.35 -7.38 -6.75
C GLU A 651 -32.47 -6.54 -7.69
N SER A 652 -32.14 -5.31 -7.29
CA SER A 652 -31.18 -4.47 -8.02
C SER A 652 -29.76 -4.85 -7.61
N ILE A 653 -28.85 -4.92 -8.59
CA ILE A 653 -27.41 -5.10 -8.37
C ILE A 653 -26.65 -3.85 -8.75
N ALA A 654 -25.64 -3.52 -7.94
CA ALA A 654 -24.70 -2.45 -8.23
C ALA A 654 -23.84 -2.81 -9.46
N GLY A 655 -23.43 -1.77 -10.19
CA GLY A 655 -22.43 -1.85 -11.23
C GLY A 655 -21.03 -1.88 -10.64
N TYR A 656 -20.05 -1.34 -11.39
CA TYR A 656 -18.68 -1.20 -10.91
C TYR A 656 -18.20 0.25 -11.06
N LEU A 657 -17.27 0.64 -10.20
CA LEU A 657 -16.49 1.86 -10.29
C LEU A 657 -15.05 1.52 -9.91
N THR A 658 -14.12 1.61 -10.86
CA THR A 658 -12.71 1.25 -10.66
C THR A 658 -11.79 2.43 -10.93
N LEU A 659 -10.83 2.66 -10.02
CA LEU A 659 -9.81 3.70 -10.15
C LEU A 659 -8.71 3.19 -11.08
N ASN A 660 -8.64 3.71 -12.30
CA ASN A 660 -7.75 3.21 -13.35
C ASN A 660 -6.52 4.08 -13.56
N GLN A 661 -6.51 5.30 -13.04
CA GLN A 661 -5.35 6.18 -13.13
C GLN A 661 -5.32 7.19 -11.98
N VAL A 662 -4.13 7.42 -11.44
CA VAL A 662 -3.81 8.55 -10.58
C VAL A 662 -2.71 9.35 -11.25
N GLN A 663 -2.99 10.62 -11.51
CA GLN A 663 -2.06 11.55 -12.14
C GLN A 663 -1.74 12.69 -11.18
N GLU A 664 -0.46 12.83 -10.79
CA GLU A 664 -0.01 13.93 -9.96
C GLU A 664 0.53 15.09 -10.81
N PHE A 665 0.12 16.29 -10.46
CA PHE A 665 0.57 17.55 -11.03
C PHE A 665 1.18 18.43 -9.94
N GLY A 666 2.37 18.94 -10.21
CA GLY A 666 2.94 20.06 -9.47
C GLY A 666 2.45 21.41 -10.01
N THR A 667 2.70 22.47 -9.26
CA THR A 667 2.43 23.83 -9.71
C THR A 667 3.70 24.50 -10.24
N ASP A 668 3.72 24.83 -11.53
CA ASP A 668 4.75 25.69 -12.13
C ASP A 668 4.35 27.18 -12.13
N GLY A 669 3.19 27.51 -11.55
CA GLY A 669 2.67 28.88 -11.49
C GLY A 669 2.28 29.49 -12.85
N SER A 670 2.32 28.73 -13.96
CA SER A 670 2.16 29.28 -15.32
C SER A 670 0.84 28.92 -16.03
N GLY A 671 -0.05 28.16 -15.37
CA GLY A 671 -1.42 27.92 -15.83
C GLY A 671 -1.58 27.16 -17.16
N THR A 672 -0.49 26.76 -17.83
CA THR A 672 -0.55 26.05 -19.13
C THR A 672 0.52 24.98 -19.32
N GLY A 673 1.30 24.64 -18.29
CA GLY A 673 2.36 23.64 -18.38
C GLY A 673 2.67 22.97 -17.04
N HIS A 674 1.70 22.25 -16.46
CA HIS A 674 1.95 21.55 -15.20
C HIS A 674 3.09 20.53 -15.39
N LEU A 675 4.14 20.65 -14.56
CA LEU A 675 5.07 19.55 -14.35
C LEU A 675 4.26 18.39 -13.77
N SER A 676 4.12 17.32 -14.54
CA SER A 676 3.38 16.12 -14.14
C SER A 676 4.35 14.99 -13.87
N TYR A 677 4.11 14.24 -12.80
CA TYR A 677 4.71 12.92 -12.66
C TYR A 677 4.17 11.99 -13.76
N PRO A 678 4.85 10.89 -14.11
CA PRO A 678 4.20 9.86 -14.91
C PRO A 678 2.94 9.33 -14.20
N PRO A 679 1.85 9.05 -14.93
CA PRO A 679 0.63 8.53 -14.32
C PRO A 679 0.87 7.14 -13.75
N ILE A 680 0.30 6.88 -12.58
CA ILE A 680 0.12 5.52 -12.08
C ILE A 680 -1.17 5.00 -12.73
N THR A 681 -1.13 3.83 -13.35
CA THR A 681 -2.28 3.23 -14.03
C THR A 681 -2.59 1.84 -13.50
N PHE A 682 -3.87 1.50 -13.50
CA PHE A 682 -4.39 0.23 -13.03
C PHE A 682 -5.34 -0.34 -14.07
N LYS A 683 -5.38 -1.67 -14.15
CA LYS A 683 -6.43 -2.40 -14.85
C LYS A 683 -7.03 -3.42 -13.93
N TYR A 684 -8.29 -3.76 -14.20
CA TYR A 684 -9.05 -4.69 -13.40
C TYR A 684 -9.61 -5.79 -14.30
N SER A 685 -9.84 -6.96 -13.70
CA SER A 685 -10.57 -8.06 -14.34
C SER A 685 -11.55 -8.69 -13.35
N ILE A 686 -12.53 -9.41 -13.88
CA ILE A 686 -13.44 -10.24 -13.11
C ILE A 686 -12.95 -11.68 -13.26
N PRO A 687 -12.13 -12.20 -12.33
CA PRO A 687 -11.54 -13.53 -12.47
C PRO A 687 -12.59 -14.64 -12.31
N SER A 688 -13.58 -14.41 -11.44
CA SER A 688 -14.70 -15.30 -11.11
C SER A 688 -15.66 -14.57 -10.17
N ALA A 689 -16.80 -15.18 -9.84
CA ALA A 689 -17.61 -14.77 -8.70
C ALA A 689 -17.25 -15.60 -7.46
N GLU A 690 -17.49 -15.03 -6.29
CA GLU A 690 -17.60 -15.78 -5.04
C GLU A 690 -19.00 -16.36 -4.93
N TYR A 691 -19.13 -17.46 -4.21
CA TYR A 691 -20.37 -18.21 -4.09
C TYR A 691 -20.66 -18.52 -2.63
N TYR A 692 -21.94 -18.48 -2.31
CA TYR A 692 -22.52 -19.01 -1.08
C TYR A 692 -23.40 -20.20 -1.44
N GLU A 693 -23.38 -21.24 -0.62
CA GLU A 693 -24.21 -22.43 -0.76
C GLU A 693 -24.85 -22.76 0.59
N ASP A 694 -26.07 -23.28 0.58
CA ASP A 694 -26.75 -23.71 1.80
C ASP A 694 -27.62 -24.94 1.53
N GLY A 695 -27.15 -26.07 2.06
CA GLY A 695 -27.73 -27.39 1.91
C GLY A 695 -29.03 -27.61 2.67
N GLN A 696 -29.39 -26.72 3.60
CA GLN A 696 -30.64 -26.81 4.36
C GLN A 696 -31.83 -26.25 3.60
N TYR A 697 -31.58 -25.31 2.68
CA TYR A 697 -32.62 -24.65 1.90
C TYR A 697 -32.52 -24.96 0.40
N THR A 698 -33.62 -24.71 -0.30
CA THR A 698 -33.70 -24.87 -1.76
C THR A 698 -34.23 -23.57 -2.37
N PRO A 699 -33.81 -23.20 -3.60
CA PRO A 699 -34.35 -22.02 -4.27
C PRO A 699 -35.88 -22.10 -4.41
N SER A 700 -36.59 -20.98 -4.23
CA SER A 700 -38.06 -20.95 -4.31
C SER A 700 -38.60 -21.15 -5.72
N VAL A 701 -37.78 -20.89 -6.74
CA VAL A 701 -38.09 -21.07 -8.16
C VAL A 701 -37.39 -22.31 -8.71
N GLY A 702 -38.14 -23.25 -9.30
CA GLY A 702 -37.60 -24.51 -9.85
C GLY A 702 -36.62 -24.36 -11.03
N ALA A 703 -36.42 -23.14 -11.55
CA ALA A 703 -35.38 -22.79 -12.52
C ALA A 703 -34.21 -22.00 -11.91
N GLY A 704 -34.25 -21.71 -10.60
CA GLY A 704 -33.29 -20.90 -9.86
C GLY A 704 -32.11 -21.67 -9.31
N CYS A 705 -31.74 -22.81 -9.86
CA CYS A 705 -30.56 -23.56 -9.41
C CYS A 705 -29.24 -22.84 -9.72
N GLY A 706 -29.26 -21.74 -10.49
CA GLY A 706 -28.07 -20.92 -10.68
C GLY A 706 -27.01 -21.56 -11.57
N PRO A 707 -25.72 -21.45 -11.20
CA PRO A 707 -24.63 -22.03 -11.98
C PRO A 707 -24.85 -23.52 -12.25
N ALA A 708 -24.39 -23.99 -13.42
CA ALA A 708 -24.62 -25.37 -13.88
C ALA A 708 -24.07 -26.47 -12.96
N TRP A 709 -23.22 -26.10 -12.00
CA TRP A 709 -22.65 -26.98 -11.00
C TRP A 709 -23.52 -27.20 -9.77
N ASN A 710 -24.45 -26.30 -9.47
CA ASN A 710 -25.35 -26.44 -8.33
C ASN A 710 -26.44 -27.47 -8.67
N LYS A 711 -26.06 -28.73 -8.55
CA LYS A 711 -26.95 -29.89 -8.60
C LYS A 711 -27.33 -30.39 -7.20
N GLY A 712 -26.78 -29.73 -6.17
CA GLY A 712 -26.92 -30.01 -4.75
C GLY A 712 -26.71 -31.47 -4.36
N TYR A 713 -27.44 -31.92 -3.35
CA TYR A 713 -27.38 -33.28 -2.82
C TYR A 713 -28.56 -34.12 -3.34
N ASN A 714 -28.30 -35.35 -3.81
CA ASN A 714 -29.33 -36.25 -4.38
C ASN A 714 -30.13 -35.68 -5.58
N GLY A 715 -29.54 -34.76 -6.36
CA GLY A 715 -30.15 -34.20 -7.57
C GLY A 715 -31.16 -33.09 -7.33
N THR A 716 -31.24 -32.56 -6.10
CA THR A 716 -31.97 -31.34 -5.78
C THR A 716 -30.96 -30.21 -5.59
N CYS A 717 -31.07 -29.12 -6.34
CA CYS A 717 -30.18 -27.98 -6.17
C CYS A 717 -30.44 -27.28 -4.83
N VAL A 718 -29.36 -26.75 -4.25
CA VAL A 718 -29.38 -26.11 -2.93
C VAL A 718 -29.51 -24.61 -3.08
N LEU A 719 -29.90 -23.92 -2.00
CA LEU A 719 -29.89 -22.46 -2.00
C LEU A 719 -28.46 -21.99 -2.28
N TRP A 720 -28.34 -20.93 -3.07
CA TRP A 720 -27.05 -20.40 -3.46
C TRP A 720 -27.14 -18.90 -3.70
N TYR A 721 -25.99 -18.25 -3.64
CA TYR A 721 -25.84 -16.88 -4.06
C TYR A 721 -24.44 -16.63 -4.64
N ARG A 722 -24.21 -15.45 -5.19
CA ARG A 722 -22.89 -15.06 -5.70
C ARG A 722 -22.62 -13.58 -5.57
N THR A 723 -21.35 -13.20 -5.64
CA THR A 723 -20.99 -11.79 -5.79
C THR A 723 -21.22 -11.28 -7.23
N TYR A 724 -21.47 -9.97 -7.35
CA TYR A 724 -21.78 -9.31 -8.62
C TYR A 724 -20.88 -8.09 -8.80
N SER A 725 -20.40 -7.89 -10.03
CA SER A 725 -19.60 -6.72 -10.42
C SER A 725 -18.32 -6.49 -9.58
N ASN A 726 -17.81 -7.49 -8.87
CA ASN A 726 -16.55 -7.39 -8.11
C ASN A 726 -15.36 -7.47 -9.07
N GLU A 727 -14.71 -6.33 -9.32
CA GLU A 727 -13.48 -6.27 -10.09
C GLU A 727 -12.24 -6.31 -9.18
N PHE A 728 -11.20 -6.99 -9.67
CA PHE A 728 -9.93 -7.17 -8.98
C PHE A 728 -8.78 -6.62 -9.84
N MET A 729 -7.84 -5.91 -9.23
CA MET A 729 -6.70 -5.36 -9.95
C MET A 729 -5.92 -6.48 -10.63
N SER A 730 -5.79 -6.40 -11.95
CA SER A 730 -5.08 -7.36 -12.80
C SER A 730 -3.74 -6.82 -13.29
N GLU A 731 -3.59 -5.50 -13.38
CA GLU A 731 -2.33 -4.84 -13.75
C GLU A 731 -2.15 -3.53 -12.95
N SER A 732 -0.89 -3.20 -12.66
CA SER A 732 -0.46 -1.89 -12.13
C SER A 732 0.81 -1.46 -12.86
N ASP A 733 0.89 -0.20 -13.27
CA ASP A 733 2.08 0.42 -13.85
C ASP A 733 2.28 1.78 -13.18
N ASN A 734 3.45 1.98 -12.58
CA ASN A 734 3.76 3.23 -11.88
C ASN A 734 4.26 4.35 -12.81
N GLY A 735 4.29 4.13 -14.12
CA GLY A 735 4.79 5.08 -15.12
C GLY A 735 6.31 5.30 -15.07
N LEU A 736 7.00 4.62 -14.15
CA LEU A 736 8.43 4.79 -13.85
C LEU A 736 9.23 3.52 -14.15
N GLY A 737 8.63 2.58 -14.88
CA GLY A 737 9.28 1.37 -15.37
C GLY A 737 9.12 0.14 -14.46
N LEU A 738 8.25 0.19 -13.44
CA LEU A 738 7.74 -1.01 -12.76
C LEU A 738 6.34 -1.30 -13.29
N GLN A 739 6.19 -2.46 -13.92
CA GLN A 739 4.90 -3.03 -14.30
C GLN A 739 4.64 -4.28 -13.46
N GLN A 740 3.41 -4.44 -13.00
CA GLN A 740 2.95 -5.61 -12.26
C GLN A 740 1.69 -6.18 -12.91
N THR A 741 1.59 -7.51 -12.91
CA THR A 741 0.37 -8.24 -13.31
C THR A 741 -0.02 -9.21 -12.21
N PHE A 742 -1.32 -9.45 -12.07
CA PHE A 742 -1.90 -10.24 -10.99
C PHE A 742 -2.90 -11.23 -11.58
N THR A 743 -2.88 -12.46 -11.08
CA THR A 743 -3.92 -13.45 -11.38
C THR A 743 -4.57 -13.90 -10.09
N TRP A 744 -5.84 -14.23 -10.19
CA TRP A 744 -6.72 -14.51 -9.06
C TRP A 744 -7.34 -15.89 -9.22
N GLN A 745 -7.76 -16.49 -8.10
CA GLN A 745 -8.46 -17.76 -8.08
C GLN A 745 -9.55 -17.72 -7.00
N ASN A 746 -10.73 -18.26 -7.33
CA ASN A 746 -11.73 -18.57 -6.30
C ASN A 746 -11.29 -19.79 -5.48
N LEU A 747 -11.18 -19.60 -4.18
CA LEU A 747 -10.80 -20.57 -3.17
C LEU A 747 -12.02 -20.94 -2.32
N ARG A 748 -12.34 -22.23 -2.29
CA ARG A 748 -13.56 -22.79 -1.71
C ARG A 748 -13.31 -23.24 -0.27
N THR A 749 -14.34 -23.26 0.58
CA THR A 749 -14.20 -23.66 1.99
C THR A 749 -13.98 -25.16 2.14
N ASN A 750 -14.36 -25.95 1.13
CA ASN A 750 -14.33 -27.42 1.13
C ASN A 750 -14.94 -28.01 2.41
N GLN A 751 -16.05 -27.42 2.88
CA GLN A 751 -16.68 -27.76 4.16
C GLN A 751 -16.85 -29.28 4.31
N HIS A 752 -17.42 -29.90 3.28
CA HIS A 752 -17.69 -31.34 3.18
C HIS A 752 -16.52 -32.18 2.63
N GLY A 753 -15.38 -31.57 2.34
CA GLY A 753 -14.22 -32.18 1.70
C GLY A 753 -14.21 -32.08 0.18
N VAL A 754 -13.47 -32.98 -0.47
CA VAL A 754 -13.25 -32.98 -1.94
C VAL A 754 -13.44 -34.38 -2.52
N TYR A 755 -13.52 -34.49 -3.85
CA TYR A 755 -13.79 -35.74 -4.52
C TYR A 755 -12.59 -36.71 -4.41
N ALA A 756 -12.75 -37.80 -3.64
CA ALA A 756 -11.63 -38.70 -3.27
C ALA A 756 -10.91 -39.37 -4.46
N SER A 757 -11.56 -39.52 -5.62
CA SER A 757 -10.94 -40.06 -6.84
C SER A 757 -10.43 -38.99 -7.81
N ALA A 758 -10.37 -37.73 -7.37
CA ALA A 758 -9.73 -36.66 -8.13
C ALA A 758 -8.22 -36.94 -8.30
N PRO A 759 -7.63 -36.62 -9.46
CA PRO A 759 -6.21 -36.81 -9.70
C PRO A 759 -5.36 -35.76 -8.98
N GLY A 760 -4.20 -36.16 -8.45
CA GLY A 760 -3.19 -35.22 -7.96
C GLY A 760 -3.64 -34.42 -6.71
N PRO A 761 -3.31 -33.11 -6.61
CA PRO A 761 -3.61 -32.29 -5.44
C PRO A 761 -5.10 -31.96 -5.27
N ASP A 762 -5.96 -32.36 -6.21
CA ASP A 762 -7.40 -32.10 -6.21
C ASP A 762 -8.18 -33.05 -5.28
N ASN A 763 -7.51 -34.04 -4.68
CA ASN A 763 -8.09 -34.94 -3.68
C ASN A 763 -7.75 -34.55 -2.23
N ASP A 764 -7.07 -33.42 -2.03
CA ASP A 764 -6.72 -32.89 -0.72
C ASP A 764 -7.77 -31.88 -0.25
N PRO A 765 -8.58 -32.20 0.79
CA PRO A 765 -9.61 -31.29 1.29
C PRO A 765 -9.02 -30.03 1.94
N SER A 766 -7.74 -30.03 2.31
CA SER A 766 -7.07 -28.82 2.80
C SER A 766 -6.67 -27.84 1.70
N ASN A 767 -6.73 -28.24 0.42
CA ASN A 767 -6.47 -27.39 -0.74
C ASN A 767 -7.76 -26.67 -1.16
N PRO A 768 -7.93 -25.36 -0.87
CA PRO A 768 -9.15 -24.65 -1.22
C PRO A 768 -9.33 -24.45 -2.73
N GLY A 769 -8.30 -24.68 -3.54
CA GLY A 769 -8.40 -24.68 -5.00
C GLY A 769 -8.98 -25.96 -5.60
N ALA A 770 -9.04 -27.07 -4.84
CA ALA A 770 -9.34 -28.40 -5.37
C ALA A 770 -10.69 -28.49 -6.10
N CYS A 771 -11.77 -27.98 -5.51
CA CYS A 771 -13.08 -28.00 -6.18
C CYS A 771 -13.11 -27.04 -7.38
N THR A 772 -12.50 -25.85 -7.29
CA THR A 772 -12.39 -24.91 -8.42
C THR A 772 -11.58 -25.49 -9.59
N ASP A 773 -10.49 -26.19 -9.32
CA ASP A 773 -9.64 -26.79 -10.36
C ASP A 773 -10.34 -27.98 -11.02
N LEU A 774 -11.14 -28.76 -10.27
CA LEU A 774 -12.01 -29.79 -10.82
C LEU A 774 -13.10 -29.24 -11.74
N GLN A 775 -13.64 -28.05 -11.44
CA GLN A 775 -14.59 -27.37 -12.32
C GLN A 775 -13.97 -27.06 -13.69
N ASN A 776 -12.68 -26.71 -13.71
CA ASN A 776 -11.97 -26.35 -14.93
C ASN A 776 -11.46 -27.56 -15.74
N THR A 777 -11.26 -28.72 -15.10
CA THR A 777 -10.56 -29.87 -15.70
C THR A 777 -11.43 -31.12 -15.90
N SER A 778 -12.57 -31.25 -15.22
CA SER A 778 -13.38 -32.48 -15.22
C SER A 778 -14.87 -32.21 -15.44
N SER A 779 -15.46 -32.91 -16.42
CA SER A 779 -16.90 -32.84 -16.70
C SER A 779 -17.77 -33.64 -15.73
N THR A 780 -17.17 -34.48 -14.86
CA THR A 780 -17.91 -35.45 -14.04
C THR A 780 -17.69 -35.32 -12.53
N GLY A 781 -16.61 -34.68 -12.08
CA GLY A 781 -16.23 -34.64 -10.65
C GLY A 781 -16.79 -33.48 -9.84
N TYR A 782 -16.94 -32.30 -10.44
CA TYR A 782 -17.29 -31.07 -9.70
C TYR A 782 -18.79 -30.93 -9.38
N ASN A 783 -19.67 -31.48 -10.24
CA ASN A 783 -21.13 -31.39 -10.05
C ASN A 783 -21.69 -32.46 -9.10
N VAL A 784 -20.83 -33.06 -8.28
CA VAL A 784 -21.16 -34.17 -7.39
C VAL A 784 -20.63 -33.82 -6.00
N TYR A 785 -21.39 -34.22 -4.99
CA TYR A 785 -20.96 -34.16 -3.61
C TYR A 785 -19.56 -34.81 -3.44
N PRO A 786 -18.61 -34.16 -2.75
CA PRO A 786 -18.78 -32.97 -1.91
C PRO A 786 -18.59 -31.60 -2.61
N CYS A 787 -18.05 -31.53 -3.83
CA CYS A 787 -17.71 -30.23 -4.46
C CYS A 787 -18.92 -29.39 -4.93
N SER A 788 -20.10 -30.01 -5.08
CA SER A 788 -21.36 -29.29 -5.36
C SER A 788 -21.99 -28.62 -4.14
N LEU A 789 -21.36 -28.76 -2.98
CA LEU A 789 -21.67 -28.19 -1.67
C LEU A 789 -20.34 -27.84 -0.99
N ALA A 790 -19.42 -27.22 -1.74
CA ALA A 790 -18.09 -26.95 -1.22
C ALA A 790 -18.12 -25.83 -0.18
N ASP A 791 -19.05 -24.88 -0.33
CA ASP A 791 -19.17 -23.67 0.50
C ASP A 791 -20.46 -23.67 1.32
N ASP A 792 -20.88 -24.84 1.83
CA ASP A 792 -22.09 -24.94 2.64
C ASP A 792 -22.00 -24.01 3.88
N ASN A 793 -22.98 -23.12 4.02
CA ASN A 793 -23.10 -22.08 5.04
C ASN A 793 -21.90 -21.13 5.14
N GLY A 794 -21.10 -21.03 4.08
CA GLY A 794 -19.96 -20.14 4.00
C GLY A 794 -19.81 -19.52 2.62
N TRP A 795 -19.01 -18.46 2.54
CA TRP A 795 -18.67 -17.87 1.26
C TRP A 795 -17.35 -18.43 0.74
N SER A 796 -17.25 -18.74 -0.55
CA SER A 796 -15.94 -18.89 -1.18
C SER A 796 -15.19 -17.55 -1.16
N HIS A 797 -13.86 -17.56 -1.30
CA HIS A 797 -13.03 -16.36 -1.23
C HIS A 797 -12.14 -16.22 -2.46
N ILE A 798 -12.10 -15.06 -3.12
CA ILE A 798 -11.16 -14.80 -4.22
C ILE A 798 -9.81 -14.32 -3.65
N SER A 799 -8.73 -15.03 -4.01
CA SER A 799 -7.38 -14.72 -3.55
C SER A 799 -6.35 -14.67 -4.66
N LEU A 800 -5.26 -13.96 -4.39
CA LEU A 800 -4.15 -13.76 -5.32
C LEU A 800 -3.44 -15.10 -5.58
N LYS A 801 -3.46 -15.57 -6.82
CA LYS A 801 -2.82 -16.82 -7.27
C LYS A 801 -1.39 -16.59 -7.74
N SER A 802 -1.15 -15.51 -8.49
CA SER A 802 0.20 -15.16 -8.92
C SER A 802 0.38 -13.66 -9.08
N ARG A 803 1.63 -13.23 -8.96
CA ARG A 803 2.08 -11.87 -9.23
C ARG A 803 3.30 -11.94 -10.12
N THR A 804 3.33 -11.17 -11.19
CA THR A 804 4.53 -10.96 -12.00
C THR A 804 4.92 -9.49 -11.92
N GLN A 805 6.22 -9.23 -11.77
CA GLN A 805 6.80 -7.90 -11.77
C GLN A 805 7.83 -7.81 -12.87
N THR A 806 7.79 -6.73 -13.63
CA THR A 806 8.73 -6.43 -14.70
C THR A 806 9.30 -5.05 -14.44
N VAL A 807 10.63 -4.97 -14.33
CA VAL A 807 11.38 -3.73 -14.13
C VAL A 807 12.27 -3.49 -15.34
N ASN A 808 12.23 -2.29 -15.91
CA ASN A 808 13.17 -1.88 -16.95
C ASN A 808 14.57 -1.67 -16.34
N ASP A 809 15.62 -2.29 -16.90
CA ASP A 809 17.01 -2.08 -16.44
C ASP A 809 17.55 -0.73 -16.96
N PRO A 810 17.70 0.29 -16.10
CA PRO A 810 18.15 1.62 -16.52
C PRO A 810 19.63 1.65 -16.94
N LEU A 811 20.41 0.60 -16.66
CA LEU A 811 21.84 0.50 -16.99
C LEU A 811 22.09 -0.15 -18.35
N SER A 812 21.05 -0.70 -18.97
CA SER A 812 21.16 -1.30 -20.30
C SER A 812 21.04 -0.22 -21.38
N SER A 813 22.03 -0.15 -22.28
CA SER A 813 22.01 0.77 -23.42
C SER A 813 20.92 0.44 -24.46
N ASN A 814 20.17 -0.65 -24.26
CA ASN A 814 19.02 -1.05 -25.04
C ASN A 814 17.82 -1.06 -24.09
N SER A 815 16.82 -0.21 -24.33
CA SER A 815 15.55 -0.10 -23.57
C SER A 815 14.69 -1.39 -23.53
N SER A 816 15.25 -2.54 -23.93
CA SER A 816 14.60 -3.85 -24.02
C SER A 816 15.04 -4.84 -22.93
N ASN A 817 16.02 -4.53 -22.08
CA ASN A 817 16.40 -5.46 -21.01
C ASN A 817 15.46 -5.27 -19.81
N GLN A 818 14.37 -6.03 -19.85
CA GLN A 818 13.41 -6.14 -18.76
C GLN A 818 13.81 -7.29 -17.82
N VAL A 819 13.87 -7.02 -16.52
CA VAL A 819 14.00 -8.06 -15.50
C VAL A 819 12.61 -8.42 -15.02
N THR A 820 12.20 -9.68 -15.24
CA THR A 820 10.89 -10.18 -14.84
C THR A 820 11.02 -11.23 -13.74
N GLY A 821 10.23 -11.09 -12.67
CA GLY A 821 10.06 -12.07 -11.61
C GLY A 821 8.60 -12.47 -11.47
N THR A 822 8.33 -13.76 -11.23
CA THR A 822 6.96 -14.27 -11.02
C THR A 822 6.88 -15.04 -9.71
N TRP A 823 5.93 -14.65 -8.87
CA TRP A 823 5.58 -15.30 -7.61
C TRP A 823 4.27 -16.05 -7.77
N GLY A 824 4.20 -17.27 -7.26
CA GLY A 824 2.98 -18.06 -7.12
C GLY A 824 2.60 -18.18 -5.65
N TYR A 825 1.29 -18.27 -5.38
CA TYR A 825 0.75 -18.39 -4.04
C TYR A 825 -0.22 -19.57 -3.99
N ASN A 826 -0.01 -20.46 -3.02
CA ASN A 826 -0.94 -21.54 -2.68
C ASN A 826 -1.40 -21.34 -1.24
N TYR A 827 -2.66 -21.64 -0.96
CA TYR A 827 -3.25 -21.48 0.37
C TYR A 827 -3.75 -22.81 0.90
N GLY A 828 -3.96 -22.90 2.20
CA GLY A 828 -4.49 -24.10 2.83
C GLY A 828 -5.51 -23.82 3.92
N LEU A 829 -6.47 -24.72 4.04
CA LEU A 829 -7.57 -24.65 4.99
C LEU A 829 -7.22 -25.28 6.33
N SER A 830 -7.96 -24.87 7.36
CA SER A 830 -7.88 -25.47 8.69
C SER A 830 -8.80 -26.68 8.78
N ALA A 831 -8.39 -27.69 9.55
CA ALA A 831 -9.32 -28.72 9.99
C ALA A 831 -10.22 -28.16 11.10
N LEU A 832 -11.53 -28.25 10.94
CA LEU A 832 -12.50 -27.72 11.89
C LEU A 832 -12.56 -28.61 13.14
N THR A 833 -12.40 -27.99 14.30
CA THR A 833 -12.56 -28.64 15.60
C THR A 833 -14.02 -28.54 16.07
N ALA A 834 -14.65 -27.40 15.82
CA ALA A 834 -16.07 -27.17 16.04
C ALA A 834 -16.78 -27.27 14.68
N LYS A 835 -17.68 -28.25 14.56
CA LYS A 835 -18.30 -28.65 13.29
C LYS A 835 -19.79 -28.39 13.35
N GLU A 836 -20.30 -27.78 12.28
CA GLU A 836 -21.74 -27.57 12.11
C GLU A 836 -22.45 -28.88 11.74
N CYS A 837 -21.81 -29.70 10.91
CA CYS A 837 -22.33 -30.99 10.45
C CYS A 837 -21.33 -32.14 10.64
N SER A 838 -21.80 -33.39 10.50
CA SER A 838 -20.98 -34.59 10.80
C SER A 838 -19.77 -34.77 9.89
N ASP A 839 -19.82 -34.25 8.66
CA ASP A 839 -18.76 -34.31 7.66
C ASP A 839 -18.16 -32.94 7.30
N CYS A 840 -18.54 -31.88 8.03
CA CYS A 840 -17.95 -30.54 7.96
C CYS A 840 -16.55 -30.55 8.59
N ASN A 841 -15.53 -30.89 7.82
CA ASN A 841 -14.18 -31.19 8.33
C ASN A 841 -13.16 -30.07 8.12
N TYR A 842 -13.37 -29.19 7.14
CA TYR A 842 -12.43 -28.12 6.77
C TYR A 842 -13.18 -26.80 6.58
N GLY A 843 -12.46 -25.68 6.64
CA GLY A 843 -13.05 -24.38 6.39
C GLY A 843 -12.14 -23.22 6.76
N MET A 844 -12.61 -22.01 6.46
CA MET A 844 -11.92 -20.74 6.72
C MET A 844 -12.81 -19.70 7.42
N TYR A 845 -14.04 -20.08 7.79
CA TYR A 845 -15.00 -19.22 8.46
C TYR A 845 -15.17 -19.59 9.93
N TRP A 846 -15.48 -18.59 10.73
CA TRP A 846 -16.00 -18.76 12.07
C TRP A 846 -17.42 -18.22 12.12
N GLY A 847 -18.31 -18.98 12.75
CA GLY A 847 -19.71 -18.60 12.93
C GLY A 847 -20.31 -19.36 14.11
N ASN A 848 -21.59 -19.12 14.36
CA ASN A 848 -22.29 -19.74 15.47
C ASN A 848 -23.00 -21.00 15.00
N ALA A 849 -22.65 -22.18 15.54
CA ALA A 849 -23.23 -23.44 15.09
C ALA A 849 -24.71 -23.69 15.51
N ASN A 850 -25.35 -22.74 16.20
CA ASN A 850 -26.63 -22.96 16.90
C ASN A 850 -27.75 -21.96 16.55
N ASP A 851 -27.58 -21.07 15.59
CA ASP A 851 -28.64 -20.13 15.17
C ASP A 851 -29.63 -20.78 14.19
N GLY A 852 -29.16 -21.65 13.30
CA GLY A 852 -30.00 -22.45 12.40
C GLY A 852 -30.98 -21.61 11.58
N ASP A 853 -30.58 -20.36 11.31
CA ASP A 853 -31.35 -19.41 10.53
C ASP A 853 -30.85 -19.36 9.08
N VAL A 854 -31.54 -18.61 8.23
CA VAL A 854 -31.11 -18.38 6.83
C VAL A 854 -30.06 -17.27 6.72
N LEU A 855 -29.58 -16.74 7.86
CA LEU A 855 -28.69 -15.59 7.93
C LEU A 855 -27.22 -16.02 8.09
N ASP A 856 -26.90 -17.31 7.99
CA ASP A 856 -25.52 -17.80 7.87
C ASP A 856 -24.76 -17.09 6.73
N TYR A 857 -25.49 -16.72 5.68
CA TYR A 857 -25.10 -15.79 4.63
C TYR A 857 -24.39 -14.51 5.12
N TYR A 858 -24.84 -13.94 6.26
CA TYR A 858 -24.33 -12.72 6.89
C TYR A 858 -23.50 -12.99 8.15
N ASN A 859 -23.66 -14.15 8.79
CA ASN A 859 -23.07 -14.44 10.10
C ASN A 859 -21.66 -15.03 10.01
N GLY A 860 -21.33 -15.69 8.90
CA GLY A 860 -20.00 -16.27 8.67
C GLY A 860 -18.92 -15.19 8.60
N GLN A 861 -17.93 -15.24 9.48
CA GLN A 861 -16.77 -14.35 9.45
C GLN A 861 -15.56 -15.07 8.88
N PHE A 862 -15.03 -14.60 7.74
CA PHE A 862 -13.76 -15.08 7.22
C PHE A 862 -12.64 -14.81 8.22
N LYS A 863 -11.87 -15.85 8.55
CA LYS A 863 -10.76 -15.77 9.51
C LYS A 863 -9.40 -16.00 8.87
N GLY A 864 -9.31 -15.98 7.53
CA GLY A 864 -8.06 -16.24 6.81
C GLY A 864 -7.74 -17.73 6.65
N PHE A 865 -6.68 -17.98 5.89
CA PHE A 865 -6.14 -19.31 5.60
C PHE A 865 -5.26 -19.81 6.75
N ASN A 866 -5.19 -21.14 6.93
CA ASN A 866 -4.32 -21.77 7.92
C ASN A 866 -2.84 -21.65 7.55
N PHE A 867 -2.53 -21.75 6.26
CA PHE A 867 -1.18 -21.51 5.77
C PHE A 867 -1.21 -20.92 4.36
N ALA A 868 -0.11 -20.27 4.00
CA ALA A 868 0.19 -19.85 2.65
C ALA A 868 1.61 -20.30 2.26
N GLN A 869 1.76 -20.78 1.04
CA GLN A 869 3.03 -21.13 0.43
C GLN A 869 3.33 -20.14 -0.70
N VAL A 870 4.47 -19.47 -0.58
CA VAL A 870 5.00 -18.57 -1.61
C VAL A 870 6.05 -19.31 -2.43
N VAL A 871 5.81 -19.36 -3.73
CA VAL A 871 6.73 -19.88 -4.74
C VAL A 871 7.41 -18.68 -5.41
N TYR A 872 8.73 -18.55 -5.30
CA TYR A 872 9.46 -17.42 -5.89
C TYR A 872 10.52 -17.88 -6.89
N PRO A 873 10.88 -17.05 -7.89
CA PRO A 873 11.81 -17.44 -8.94
C PRO A 873 13.23 -17.53 -8.36
N PRO A 874 13.98 -18.60 -8.63
CA PRO A 874 15.36 -18.71 -8.16
C PRO A 874 16.27 -17.63 -8.73
N VAL A 875 17.20 -17.16 -7.89
CA VAL A 875 18.42 -16.48 -8.35
C VAL A 875 19.40 -17.47 -9.03
N THR A 876 19.28 -18.77 -8.73
CA THR A 876 20.15 -19.85 -9.27
C THR A 876 19.41 -21.20 -9.41
N GLY A 877 18.58 -21.36 -10.46
CA GLY A 877 18.22 -22.67 -11.03
C GLY A 877 17.38 -23.68 -10.21
N GLY A 878 16.65 -23.32 -9.14
CA GLY A 878 15.71 -24.22 -8.44
C GLY A 878 14.49 -23.54 -7.80
N THR A 879 13.35 -24.21 -7.64
CA THR A 879 12.17 -23.60 -7.01
C THR A 879 12.42 -23.37 -5.52
N ALA A 880 12.36 -22.12 -5.08
CA ALA A 880 12.47 -21.78 -3.67
C ALA A 880 11.07 -21.53 -3.09
N LEU A 881 10.79 -22.15 -1.94
CA LEU A 881 9.48 -22.20 -1.31
C LEU A 881 9.56 -21.62 0.09
N GLN A 882 8.62 -20.75 0.43
CA GLN A 882 8.42 -20.24 1.79
C GLN A 882 7.00 -20.57 2.24
N ASN A 883 6.87 -21.33 3.33
CA ASN A 883 5.58 -21.59 3.96
C ASN A 883 5.42 -20.65 5.16
N GLN A 884 4.24 -20.06 5.31
CA GLN A 884 3.81 -19.29 6.47
C GLN A 884 2.54 -19.91 7.03
N TYR A 885 2.46 -20.04 8.36
CA TYR A 885 1.33 -20.62 9.06
C TYR A 885 0.67 -19.57 9.95
N PHE A 886 -0.65 -19.62 10.04
CA PHE A 886 -1.47 -18.66 10.74
C PHE A 886 -2.46 -19.36 11.67
N TYR A 887 -2.88 -18.65 12.71
CA TYR A 887 -4.00 -19.07 13.53
C TYR A 887 -5.29 -18.71 12.80
N SER A 888 -5.83 -19.70 12.08
CA SER A 888 -7.13 -19.60 11.41
C SER A 888 -8.26 -20.06 12.32
N THR A 889 -9.49 -20.07 11.80
CA THR A 889 -10.69 -20.50 12.50
C THR A 889 -10.59 -21.93 13.10
N ILE A 890 -11.31 -22.14 14.20
CA ILE A 890 -11.60 -23.48 14.75
C ILE A 890 -12.89 -24.09 14.17
N GLY A 891 -13.63 -23.32 13.35
CA GLY A 891 -14.92 -23.66 12.74
C GLY A 891 -16.11 -23.00 13.42
N TRP A 892 -17.28 -23.62 13.26
CA TRP A 892 -18.56 -23.13 13.76
C TRP A 892 -18.78 -23.61 15.19
N GLY A 893 -19.01 -22.70 16.13
CA GLY A 893 -19.17 -23.09 17.54
C GLY A 893 -19.68 -21.98 18.45
N VAL A 894 -20.11 -22.36 19.66
CA VAL A 894 -20.51 -21.41 20.71
C VAL A 894 -19.26 -20.89 21.42
N TRP A 895 -19.13 -19.57 21.51
CA TRP A 895 -18.05 -18.95 22.28
C TRP A 895 -18.09 -19.40 23.75
N ASP A 896 -17.01 -20.01 24.22
CA ASP A 896 -16.85 -20.48 25.60
C ASP A 896 -15.83 -19.58 26.32
N ASN A 897 -16.34 -18.66 27.13
CA ASN A 897 -15.52 -17.71 27.89
C ASN A 897 -14.64 -18.36 28.97
N THR A 898 -14.78 -19.66 29.24
CA THR A 898 -13.96 -20.37 30.23
C THR A 898 -12.64 -20.93 29.67
N LYS A 899 -12.44 -20.82 28.35
CA LYS A 899 -11.25 -21.37 27.64
C LYS A 899 -10.23 -20.33 27.18
N VAL A 900 -10.44 -19.05 27.51
CA VAL A 900 -9.53 -17.93 27.20
C VAL A 900 -8.59 -17.66 28.38
#